data_AF-A0A3D5M506-F1
#
_entry.id   AF-A0A3D5M506-F1
#
_cell.length_a   1.000
_cell.length_b   1.000
_cell.length_c   1.000
_cell.angle_alpha   90.00
_cell.angle_beta   90.00
_cell.angle_gamma   90.00
#
_symmetry.space_group_name_H-M   'P 1'
#
loop_
_entity.id
_entity.type
_entity.pdbx_description
1 polymer ?
#
loop_
_entity_poly.entity_id
_entity_poly.type
_entity_poly.pdbx_seq_one_letter_code
_entity_poly.pdbx_strand_id
1 'polypeptide(L)'
;DADVNLQTRNMMSPRLADLDGDLKEDLLFVRRGTLPADEPRGVIGFLRKHGNYRSEAGVPLFIRPTSAEGNFRGPIDYLNPHPCDLDHDGWLDPVGTFDLGGAFSAGTSLERDSAQDIFVTRIPSEVPGSILVSGDVDGDGDLDLITLSKQGSIGTDGRLDRNQPHEFRLRLQRNLFAQNHPGHHTFRAHLGGRRDGDDRRTNLLGFGTRVELRSGDLATVRYQEGSHGQNARGFQPLVIAIGERTVIDSVTLDWPDGVLQSELGVAIDQCQEIEEIQRKASSCPILFTFADGRWNFITDFMGGGGLGFWIGPGEFAPSEPTEVVRVAPEKLKPIDGVVRLSIMEPMQEICYTDRLSLMAVDHPPASDCYPEEYFPVKGAPPSGDPVVVDHTKMLFPSRVIDLDGEQDSTLLLKKDRKYIGPRALVPEWVGYCAPQSWTFEFDAAPISKNGRIALFLDGWVEYPYSRVNFAAWQGDQRLSAPTISWRKNSESEWQLLGEEFGYPAGMPKTMVLDVTAAIASGARHFKFESNLELYWDQVFLAPVNDPVVTTELTLKSAILREGGYPREYSNDGLKPNTYHYEERQSTLDYRSMERGKVTRLGRVDELILEADDRFVILGGGDELLVEYDASNLPTLKPGWKRTWLLDTFGWCKDLDPLTAERKGVDPLPFMNMSGYPPQESDPAPDRLDYEKTWNTRSD
;
A
#
# COMPACT_ATOMS: atom_id res chain seq x y z
N ASP A 1 4.23 -39.60 13.24
CA ASP A 1 4.16 -38.53 14.25
C ASP A 1 5.29 -38.49 15.28
N ALA A 2 5.82 -39.61 15.77
CA ALA A 2 6.96 -39.59 16.70
C ALA A 2 8.32 -39.28 16.01
N ASP A 3 8.56 -39.78 14.79
CA ASP A 3 9.82 -39.55 14.05
C ASP A 3 9.96 -38.13 13.48
N VAL A 4 8.83 -37.48 13.15
CA VAL A 4 8.82 -36.08 12.65
C VAL A 4 9.18 -35.10 13.78
N ASN A 5 8.78 -35.41 15.02
CA ASN A 5 9.02 -34.57 16.20
C ASN A 5 10.44 -34.63 16.78
N LEU A 6 11.24 -35.65 16.42
CA LEU A 6 12.63 -35.77 16.85
C LEU A 6 13.62 -35.04 15.93
N GLN A 7 13.25 -34.77 14.68
CA GLN A 7 14.19 -34.26 13.65
C GLN A 7 14.22 -32.72 13.51
N THR A 8 13.19 -32.00 13.94
CA THR A 8 13.15 -30.52 13.92
C THR A 8 13.89 -29.86 15.09
N ARG A 9 14.23 -30.61 16.14
CA ARG A 9 14.92 -30.08 17.35
C ARG A 9 16.37 -29.64 17.14
N ASN A 10 16.90 -29.82 15.92
CA ASN A 10 18.33 -29.75 15.64
C ASN A 10 18.69 -28.77 14.49
N MET A 11 17.76 -27.90 14.08
CA MET A 11 18.02 -26.88 13.05
C MET A 11 18.71 -25.66 13.65
N MET A 12 19.88 -25.31 13.12
CA MET A 12 20.68 -24.17 13.53
C MET A 12 20.94 -23.26 12.33
N SER A 13 21.02 -21.95 12.59
CA SER A 13 21.42 -20.94 11.61
C SER A 13 20.59 -20.98 10.30
N PRO A 14 19.25 -20.85 10.37
CA PRO A 14 18.42 -20.85 9.17
C PRO A 14 18.74 -19.66 8.25
N ARG A 15 18.69 -19.90 6.94
CA ARG A 15 18.85 -18.90 5.87
C ARG A 15 17.83 -19.16 4.76
N LEU A 16 17.40 -18.10 4.09
CA LEU A 16 16.57 -18.15 2.90
C LEU A 16 17.46 -17.89 1.68
N ALA A 17 17.25 -18.65 0.60
CA ALA A 17 18.00 -18.48 -0.65
C ALA A 17 17.23 -19.05 -1.84
N ASP A 18 17.28 -18.38 -2.98
CA ASP A 18 16.86 -18.94 -4.25
C ASP A 18 17.98 -19.80 -4.83
N LEU A 19 17.79 -21.11 -4.65
CA LEU A 19 18.77 -22.16 -4.92
C LEU A 19 18.68 -22.71 -6.36
N ASP A 20 17.54 -22.53 -7.02
CA ASP A 20 17.23 -23.21 -8.26
C ASP A 20 16.62 -22.33 -9.35
N GLY A 21 16.45 -21.04 -9.09
CA GLY A 21 15.92 -20.06 -10.02
C GLY A 21 14.41 -20.18 -10.23
N ASP A 22 13.70 -20.78 -9.28
CA ASP A 22 12.24 -20.91 -9.32
C ASP A 22 11.51 -19.68 -8.75
N LEU A 23 12.27 -18.62 -8.41
CA LEU A 23 11.83 -17.37 -7.78
C LEU A 23 11.29 -17.53 -6.36
N LYS A 24 11.60 -18.66 -5.72
CA LYS A 24 11.27 -18.96 -4.34
C LYS A 24 12.53 -19.04 -3.52
N GLU A 25 12.37 -18.73 -2.23
CA GLU A 25 13.45 -18.86 -1.27
C GLU A 25 13.30 -20.15 -0.48
N ASP A 26 14.21 -21.08 -0.72
CA ASP A 26 14.35 -22.31 0.03
C ASP A 26 14.99 -22.06 1.39
N LEU A 27 14.61 -22.88 2.38
CA LEU A 27 15.13 -22.79 3.74
C LEU A 27 16.38 -23.65 3.91
N LEU A 28 17.55 -23.03 3.96
CA LEU A 28 18.83 -23.62 4.31
C LEU A 28 19.05 -23.65 5.82
N PHE A 29 19.63 -24.72 6.36
CA PHE A 29 19.95 -24.83 7.79
C PHE A 29 21.03 -25.88 8.07
N VAL A 30 21.72 -25.73 9.21
CA VAL A 30 22.67 -26.73 9.73
C VAL A 30 21.94 -27.68 10.67
N ARG A 31 22.18 -28.99 10.55
CA ARG A 31 21.67 -30.01 11.48
C ARG A 31 22.72 -30.40 12.53
N ARG A 32 22.39 -30.30 13.83
CA ARG A 32 23.24 -30.73 14.96
C ARG A 32 22.51 -31.65 15.95
N GLY A 33 22.98 -32.88 16.18
CA GLY A 33 22.48 -33.77 17.24
C GLY A 33 22.84 -35.25 17.03
N THR A 34 22.70 -36.11 18.04
CA THR A 34 23.10 -37.54 18.03
C THR A 34 22.35 -38.35 16.97
N LEU A 35 22.85 -38.31 15.74
CA LEU A 35 22.45 -39.25 14.71
C LEU A 35 22.99 -40.65 15.09
N PRO A 36 22.38 -41.75 14.61
CA PRO A 36 22.94 -43.09 14.70
C PRO A 36 24.43 -43.11 14.35
N ALA A 37 25.23 -44.03 14.91
CA ALA A 37 26.69 -44.05 14.75
C ALA A 37 27.16 -44.12 13.27
N ASP A 38 26.24 -44.43 12.36
CA ASP A 38 26.33 -44.58 10.91
C ASP A 38 25.90 -43.34 10.10
N GLU A 39 25.43 -42.27 10.75
CA GLU A 39 25.10 -41.00 10.09
C GLU A 39 26.17 -39.91 10.32
N PRO A 40 26.59 -39.19 9.26
CA PRO A 40 27.66 -38.19 9.35
C PRO A 40 27.23 -36.98 10.19
N ARG A 41 28.11 -36.59 11.12
CA ARG A 41 27.97 -35.35 11.91
C ARG A 41 28.24 -34.14 11.00
N GLY A 42 27.36 -33.14 11.02
CA GLY A 42 27.52 -31.90 10.25
C GLY A 42 26.91 -31.93 8.85
N VAL A 43 25.60 -31.69 8.76
CA VAL A 43 24.87 -31.65 7.49
C VAL A 43 24.26 -30.26 7.27
N ILE A 44 24.46 -29.68 6.07
CA ILE A 44 23.58 -28.59 5.60
C ILE A 44 22.38 -29.24 4.95
N GLY A 45 21.20 -29.01 5.50
CA GLY A 45 19.94 -29.41 4.90
C GLY A 45 19.27 -28.22 4.23
N PHE A 46 18.39 -28.51 3.27
CA PHE A 46 17.44 -27.52 2.78
C PHE A 46 16.02 -28.08 2.75
N LEU A 47 15.04 -27.20 2.82
CA LEU A 47 13.64 -27.50 2.54
C LEU A 47 13.18 -26.61 1.38
N ARG A 48 12.48 -27.20 0.42
CA ARG A 48 11.93 -26.44 -0.70
C ARG A 48 10.70 -25.66 -0.30
N LYS A 49 10.60 -24.40 -0.70
CA LYS A 49 9.39 -23.61 -0.46
C LYS A 49 8.24 -24.16 -1.31
N HIS A 50 7.13 -24.49 -0.65
CA HIS A 50 5.95 -25.00 -1.35
C HIS A 50 5.10 -23.84 -1.87
N GLY A 51 5.08 -23.67 -3.20
CA GLY A 51 4.32 -22.61 -3.86
C GLY A 51 4.86 -21.21 -3.55
N ASN A 52 4.28 -20.19 -4.19
CA ASN A 52 4.80 -18.82 -4.09
C ASN A 52 4.32 -18.11 -2.81
N TYR A 53 3.10 -18.42 -2.30
CA TYR A 53 2.50 -17.74 -1.16
C TYR A 53 1.52 -18.66 -0.40
N ARG A 54 1.56 -18.59 0.94
CA ARG A 54 0.79 -19.34 1.97
C ARG A 54 0.31 -20.76 1.60
N SER A 55 0.69 -21.70 2.45
CA SER A 55 0.05 -23.00 2.58
C SER A 55 -1.47 -22.90 2.55
N GLU A 56 -2.12 -23.58 1.60
CA GLU A 56 -3.50 -24.03 1.81
C GLU A 56 -3.59 -24.69 3.19
N ALA A 57 -4.72 -24.54 3.90
CA ALA A 57 -4.84 -25.10 5.25
C ALA A 57 -4.52 -26.60 5.23
N GLY A 58 -3.47 -27.01 5.95
CA GLY A 58 -2.99 -28.40 5.98
C GLY A 58 -1.82 -28.72 5.05
N VAL A 59 -1.38 -27.78 4.20
CA VAL A 59 -0.20 -27.94 3.34
C VAL A 59 1.05 -27.38 4.05
N PRO A 60 2.18 -28.07 4.08
CA PRO A 60 3.41 -27.52 4.66
C PRO A 60 3.99 -26.39 3.81
N LEU A 61 4.42 -25.28 4.46
CA LEU A 61 5.09 -24.15 3.79
C LEU A 61 6.42 -24.54 3.15
N PHE A 62 7.10 -25.52 3.74
CA PHE A 62 8.37 -26.05 3.27
C PHE A 62 8.29 -27.56 3.21
N ILE A 63 8.69 -28.15 2.09
CA ILE A 63 8.68 -29.59 1.86
C ILE A 63 10.11 -30.11 1.78
N ARG A 64 10.33 -31.27 2.38
CA ARG A 64 11.62 -31.95 2.27
C ARG A 64 11.77 -32.53 0.85
N PRO A 65 12.89 -32.27 0.16
CA PRO A 65 13.28 -33.03 -1.02
C PRO A 65 13.32 -34.54 -0.70
N THR A 66 13.22 -35.42 -1.70
CA THR A 66 13.23 -36.86 -1.41
C THR A 66 14.58 -37.30 -0.81
N SER A 67 14.59 -38.37 -0.02
CA SER A 67 15.57 -38.61 1.06
C SER A 67 17.06 -38.70 0.67
N ALA A 68 17.41 -38.79 -0.61
CA ALA A 68 18.79 -38.75 -1.10
C ALA A 68 19.26 -37.33 -1.52
N GLU A 69 18.35 -36.40 -1.77
CA GLU A 69 18.60 -35.10 -2.42
C GLU A 69 18.82 -33.96 -1.42
N GLY A 70 18.28 -34.06 -0.19
CA GLY A 70 18.11 -32.89 0.70
C GLY A 70 19.23 -32.59 1.71
N ASN A 71 20.39 -33.26 1.65
CA ASN A 71 21.41 -33.21 2.72
C ASN A 71 22.84 -33.19 2.18
N PHE A 72 23.59 -32.12 2.48
CA PHE A 72 25.03 -32.01 2.21
C PHE A 72 25.82 -32.56 3.37
N ARG A 73 26.59 -33.63 3.12
CA ARG A 73 27.45 -34.27 4.13
C ARG A 73 28.82 -33.60 4.09
N GLY A 74 29.12 -32.79 5.09
CA GLY A 74 30.44 -32.20 5.25
C GLY A 74 31.45 -33.21 5.80
N PRO A 75 32.76 -32.91 5.70
CA PRO A 75 33.78 -33.74 6.34
C PRO A 75 33.68 -33.72 7.88
N ILE A 76 33.01 -32.71 8.47
CA ILE A 76 32.88 -32.44 9.91
C ILE A 76 31.68 -31.51 10.22
N ASP A 77 31.54 -31.06 11.48
CA ASP A 77 30.49 -30.16 11.98
C ASP A 77 30.48 -28.77 11.28
N TYR A 78 29.48 -28.53 10.42
CA TYR A 78 29.17 -27.18 9.93
C TYR A 78 28.71 -26.25 11.08
N LEU A 79 29.00 -24.96 10.91
CA LEU A 79 28.65 -23.90 11.84
C LEU A 79 27.52 -23.03 11.32
N ASN A 80 27.58 -22.65 10.04
CA ASN A 80 26.66 -21.71 9.43
C ASN A 80 26.61 -21.93 7.90
N PRO A 81 25.41 -21.93 7.28
CA PRO A 81 25.29 -21.76 5.84
C PRO A 81 25.33 -20.26 5.49
N HIS A 82 25.94 -19.94 4.34
CA HIS A 82 26.06 -18.60 3.78
C HIS A 82 25.75 -18.67 2.28
N PRO A 83 24.49 -18.49 1.87
CA PRO A 83 24.16 -18.54 0.46
C PRO A 83 24.78 -17.36 -0.30
N CYS A 84 25.57 -17.65 -1.34
CA CYS A 84 26.11 -16.65 -2.26
C CYS A 84 26.52 -17.31 -3.58
N ASP A 85 26.36 -16.59 -4.69
CA ASP A 85 26.73 -17.01 -6.04
C ASP A 85 28.24 -16.80 -6.25
N LEU A 86 29.04 -17.88 -6.15
CA LEU A 86 30.50 -17.78 -6.27
C LEU A 86 31.02 -18.16 -7.65
N ASP A 87 30.21 -18.84 -8.46
CA ASP A 87 30.57 -19.28 -9.81
C ASP A 87 29.82 -18.56 -10.94
N HIS A 88 29.11 -17.49 -10.58
CA HIS A 88 28.53 -16.53 -11.51
C HIS A 88 27.52 -17.14 -12.47
N ASP A 89 26.77 -18.14 -12.03
CA ASP A 89 25.72 -18.76 -12.85
C ASP A 89 24.35 -18.09 -12.68
N GLY A 90 24.18 -17.29 -11.61
CA GLY A 90 22.99 -16.53 -11.26
C GLY A 90 22.15 -17.15 -10.14
N TRP A 91 22.48 -18.35 -9.67
CA TRP A 91 21.82 -19.00 -8.53
C TRP A 91 22.64 -18.86 -7.25
N LEU A 92 21.98 -18.90 -6.08
CA LEU A 92 22.72 -18.84 -4.82
C LEU A 92 23.26 -20.22 -4.44
N ASP A 93 24.58 -20.32 -4.30
CA ASP A 93 25.22 -21.54 -3.81
C ASP A 93 25.19 -21.61 -2.28
N PRO A 94 24.83 -22.75 -1.69
CA PRO A 94 25.03 -22.96 -0.26
C PRO A 94 26.53 -23.03 0.09
N VAL A 95 27.08 -21.97 0.70
CA VAL A 95 28.48 -21.98 1.17
C VAL A 95 28.52 -22.28 2.67
N GLY A 96 29.14 -23.39 3.05
CA GLY A 96 29.19 -23.84 4.45
C GLY A 96 30.54 -23.60 5.10
N THR A 97 30.58 -23.07 6.33
CA THR A 97 31.81 -23.02 7.15
C THR A 97 31.84 -24.14 8.19
N PHE A 98 32.99 -24.76 8.41
CA PHE A 98 33.14 -25.88 9.34
C PHE A 98 34.29 -25.71 10.35
N ASP A 99 34.18 -26.39 11.50
CA ASP A 99 35.16 -26.30 12.59
C ASP A 99 36.04 -27.56 12.75
N LEU A 100 37.30 -27.55 12.27
CA LEU A 100 38.27 -28.60 12.59
C LEU A 100 38.90 -28.33 13.97
N GLY A 101 38.14 -28.58 15.04
CA GLY A 101 38.70 -28.57 16.40
C GLY A 101 38.98 -27.18 16.98
N GLY A 102 38.24 -26.14 16.61
CA GLY A 102 38.31 -24.80 17.18
C GLY A 102 39.01 -23.76 16.31
N ALA A 103 39.55 -24.14 15.15
CA ALA A 103 40.36 -23.28 14.29
C ALA A 103 39.59 -22.55 13.16
N PHE A 104 38.28 -22.79 13.00
CA PHE A 104 37.47 -22.29 11.86
C PHE A 104 38.18 -22.54 10.51
N SER A 105 38.10 -23.75 9.97
CA SER A 105 39.24 -24.24 9.19
C SER A 105 39.03 -24.35 7.69
N ALA A 106 37.81 -24.41 7.16
CA ALA A 106 37.58 -24.24 5.73
C ALA A 106 36.08 -24.05 5.41
N GLY A 107 35.80 -23.34 4.31
CA GLY A 107 34.48 -23.29 3.70
C GLY A 107 34.38 -24.26 2.51
N THR A 108 33.19 -24.77 2.23
CA THR A 108 32.86 -25.51 1.00
C THR A 108 31.79 -24.75 0.23
N SER A 109 32.05 -24.37 -1.02
CA SER A 109 31.02 -23.97 -1.98
C SER A 109 30.42 -25.21 -2.64
N LEU A 110 29.12 -25.16 -2.89
CA LEU A 110 28.35 -26.25 -3.46
C LEU A 110 27.70 -25.71 -4.74
N GLU A 111 28.15 -26.19 -5.91
CA GLU A 111 27.55 -25.84 -7.22
C GLU A 111 26.36 -26.77 -7.46
N ARG A 112 25.29 -26.28 -8.08
CA ARG A 112 24.17 -27.14 -8.47
C ARG A 112 24.50 -27.92 -9.75
N ASP A 113 24.48 -29.24 -9.67
CA ASP A 113 24.35 -30.10 -10.85
C ASP A 113 22.88 -30.12 -11.29
N SER A 114 22.54 -29.23 -12.22
CA SER A 114 21.19 -29.07 -12.76
C SER A 114 20.65 -30.31 -13.49
N ALA A 115 21.52 -31.23 -13.95
CA ALA A 115 21.10 -32.46 -14.61
C ALA A 115 20.68 -33.56 -13.63
N GLN A 116 21.27 -33.55 -12.43
CA GLN A 116 20.99 -34.50 -11.36
C GLN A 116 20.10 -33.92 -10.26
N ASP A 117 19.84 -32.61 -10.29
CA ASP A 117 19.14 -31.85 -9.24
C ASP A 117 19.77 -32.07 -7.85
N ILE A 118 21.10 -32.18 -7.82
CA ILE A 118 21.91 -32.27 -6.60
C ILE A 118 22.86 -31.08 -6.56
N PHE A 119 23.37 -30.74 -5.37
CA PHE A 119 24.56 -29.90 -5.32
C PHE A 119 25.80 -30.75 -5.17
N VAL A 120 26.82 -30.42 -5.95
CA VAL A 120 28.14 -31.03 -5.95
C VAL A 120 29.14 -30.09 -5.30
N THR A 121 30.06 -30.66 -4.54
CA THR A 121 31.17 -29.91 -3.94
C THR A 121 32.08 -29.39 -5.04
N ARG A 122 31.93 -28.11 -5.41
CA ARG A 122 32.90 -27.38 -6.21
C ARG A 122 33.90 -26.76 -5.24
N ILE A 123 35.10 -27.32 -5.15
CA ILE A 123 36.19 -26.67 -4.43
C ILE A 123 36.92 -25.75 -5.40
N PRO A 124 36.86 -24.43 -5.20
CA PRO A 124 38.03 -23.60 -5.41
C PRO A 124 38.46 -23.01 -4.06
N SER A 125 39.64 -23.41 -3.60
CA SER A 125 40.40 -22.88 -2.47
C SER A 125 39.78 -23.05 -1.06
N GLU A 126 40.56 -23.61 -0.14
CA GLU A 126 40.27 -23.60 1.29
C GLU A 126 39.93 -22.17 1.73
N VAL A 127 38.67 -21.86 2.05
CA VAL A 127 38.25 -20.57 2.62
C VAL A 127 38.62 -20.56 4.09
N PRO A 128 39.74 -19.94 4.52
CA PRO A 128 40.21 -20.08 5.89
C PRO A 128 39.37 -19.18 6.80
N GLY A 129 38.61 -19.77 7.70
CA GLY A 129 37.77 -19.04 8.66
C GLY A 129 36.27 -19.23 8.45
N SER A 130 35.50 -18.65 9.37
CA SER A 130 34.04 -18.56 9.26
C SER A 130 33.67 -17.33 8.44
N ILE A 131 32.82 -17.48 7.42
CA ILE A 131 32.34 -16.37 6.60
C ILE A 131 31.52 -15.43 7.48
N LEU A 132 31.92 -14.16 7.46
CA LEU A 132 31.21 -13.07 8.13
C LEU A 132 30.32 -12.30 7.17
N VAL A 133 30.81 -12.00 5.96
CA VAL A 133 30.14 -11.15 4.96
C VAL A 133 30.56 -11.61 3.56
N SER A 134 29.69 -11.45 2.56
CA SER A 134 30.08 -11.48 1.14
C SER A 134 29.68 -10.18 0.43
N GLY A 135 30.37 -9.81 -0.64
CA GLY A 135 30.08 -8.60 -1.41
C GLY A 135 31.16 -8.29 -2.44
N ASP A 136 30.85 -7.46 -3.43
CA ASP A 136 31.79 -6.99 -4.46
C ASP A 136 32.67 -5.86 -3.88
N VAL A 137 33.72 -6.22 -3.11
CA VAL A 137 34.47 -5.26 -2.28
C VAL A 137 35.33 -4.33 -3.12
N ASP A 138 35.77 -4.75 -4.31
CA ASP A 138 36.60 -3.92 -5.20
C ASP A 138 35.88 -3.41 -6.46
N GLY A 139 34.63 -3.80 -6.68
CA GLY A 139 33.82 -3.34 -7.81
C GLY A 139 34.11 -4.04 -9.12
N ASP A 140 34.69 -5.24 -9.13
CA ASP A 140 34.92 -6.04 -10.34
C ASP A 140 33.73 -6.93 -10.74
N GLY A 141 32.69 -6.97 -9.91
CA GLY A 141 31.43 -7.64 -10.18
C GLY A 141 31.36 -9.08 -9.71
N ASP A 142 32.40 -9.61 -9.04
CA ASP A 142 32.32 -10.87 -8.32
C ASP A 142 32.18 -10.73 -6.80
N LEU A 143 31.57 -11.73 -6.17
CA LEU A 143 31.35 -11.71 -4.73
C LEU A 143 32.61 -12.18 -3.99
N ASP A 144 33.25 -11.26 -3.26
CA ASP A 144 34.31 -11.58 -2.30
C ASP A 144 33.77 -12.09 -0.98
N LEU A 145 34.63 -12.74 -0.21
CA LEU A 145 34.32 -13.22 1.14
C LEU A 145 35.17 -12.52 2.19
N ILE A 146 34.55 -12.02 3.24
CA ILE A 146 35.25 -11.59 4.47
C ILE A 146 35.09 -12.69 5.51
N THR A 147 36.20 -13.25 5.99
CA THR A 147 36.21 -14.39 6.91
C THR A 147 36.93 -14.09 8.22
N LEU A 148 36.47 -14.74 9.30
CA LEU A 148 37.09 -14.73 10.61
C LEU A 148 37.70 -16.09 10.90
N SER A 149 39.03 -16.16 10.94
CA SER A 149 39.77 -17.35 11.35
C SER A 149 40.25 -17.23 12.79
N LYS A 150 40.37 -18.36 13.48
CA LYS A 150 40.89 -18.43 14.84
C LYS A 150 42.10 -19.34 14.86
N GLN A 151 43.23 -18.85 15.35
CA GLN A 151 44.50 -19.57 15.37
C GLN A 151 45.01 -19.66 16.81
N GLY A 152 45.72 -20.75 17.12
CA GLY A 152 46.30 -20.98 18.44
C GLY A 152 47.02 -22.32 18.52
N SER A 153 47.64 -22.58 19.66
CA SER A 153 48.28 -23.88 19.92
C SER A 153 47.25 -25.00 19.89
N ILE A 154 47.55 -26.09 19.19
CA ILE A 154 46.68 -27.29 19.15
C ILE A 154 47.07 -28.19 20.32
N GLY A 155 46.08 -28.53 21.16
CA GLY A 155 46.19 -29.49 22.25
C GLY A 155 46.34 -30.93 21.76
N THR A 156 46.60 -31.84 22.69
CA THR A 156 46.79 -33.27 22.39
C THR A 156 45.52 -33.97 21.89
N ASP A 157 44.35 -33.35 22.04
CA ASP A 157 43.06 -33.79 21.51
C ASP A 157 42.82 -33.34 20.06
N GLY A 158 43.80 -32.70 19.43
CA GLY A 158 43.69 -32.16 18.07
C GLY A 158 42.82 -30.91 17.97
N ARG A 159 42.45 -30.29 19.10
CA ARG A 159 41.65 -29.06 19.16
C ARG A 159 42.51 -27.89 19.63
N LEU A 160 42.08 -26.65 19.40
CA LEU A 160 42.74 -25.48 19.99
C LEU A 160 42.76 -25.58 21.51
N ASP A 161 43.95 -25.46 22.10
CA ASP A 161 44.16 -25.49 23.54
C ASP A 161 43.53 -24.27 24.18
N ARG A 162 42.41 -24.50 24.87
CA ARG A 162 41.62 -23.47 25.54
C ARG A 162 42.39 -22.72 26.64
N ASN A 163 43.51 -23.27 27.11
CA ASN A 163 44.35 -22.66 28.13
C ASN A 163 45.45 -21.76 27.56
N GLN A 164 45.59 -21.68 26.24
CA GLN A 164 46.52 -20.81 25.55
C GLN A 164 45.78 -19.62 24.91
N PRO A 165 46.44 -18.47 24.72
CA PRO A 165 45.86 -17.37 23.98
C PRO A 165 45.56 -17.78 22.54
N HIS A 166 44.43 -17.29 22.02
CA HIS A 166 44.02 -17.47 20.63
C HIS A 166 44.10 -16.14 19.88
N GLU A 167 44.58 -16.17 18.65
CA GLU A 167 44.55 -15.05 17.71
C GLU A 167 43.31 -15.15 16.82
N PHE A 168 42.62 -14.02 16.63
CA PHE A 168 41.57 -13.90 15.64
C PHE A 168 42.09 -13.09 14.46
N ARG A 169 41.89 -13.58 13.24
CA ARG A 169 42.31 -12.90 12.00
C ARG A 169 41.14 -12.73 11.06
N LEU A 170 40.87 -11.48 10.72
CA LEU A 170 39.99 -11.11 9.62
C LEU A 170 40.75 -11.25 8.29
N ARG A 171 40.13 -11.86 7.27
CA ARG A 171 40.71 -12.01 5.94
C ARG A 171 39.70 -11.56 4.90
N LEU A 172 40.17 -10.86 3.86
CA LEU A 172 39.44 -10.68 2.61
C LEU A 172 39.94 -11.74 1.64
N GLN A 173 39.02 -12.57 1.16
CA GLN A 173 39.27 -13.54 0.12
C GLN A 173 38.63 -13.02 -1.15
N ARG A 174 39.49 -12.66 -2.10
CA ARG A 174 39.11 -12.19 -3.41
C ARG A 174 38.57 -13.34 -4.24
N ASN A 175 37.36 -13.20 -4.76
CA ASN A 175 36.95 -14.05 -5.88
C ASN A 175 37.66 -13.52 -7.14
N LEU A 176 38.01 -14.42 -8.04
CA LEU A 176 38.66 -14.09 -9.31
C LEU A 176 37.91 -14.75 -10.46
N PHE A 177 36.67 -15.18 -10.22
CA PHE A 177 35.90 -15.96 -11.18
C PHE A 177 35.59 -15.12 -12.41
N ALA A 178 35.07 -13.90 -12.22
CA ALA A 178 34.78 -12.98 -13.31
C ALA A 178 36.03 -12.64 -14.14
N GLN A 179 37.19 -12.46 -13.48
CA GLN A 179 38.46 -12.21 -14.17
C GLN A 179 38.92 -13.38 -15.04
N ASN A 180 38.65 -14.61 -14.61
CA ASN A 180 39.00 -15.82 -15.36
C ASN A 180 37.93 -16.20 -16.41
N HIS A 181 36.73 -15.63 -16.31
CA HIS A 181 35.58 -15.90 -17.17
C HIS A 181 34.99 -14.59 -17.72
N PRO A 182 35.69 -13.88 -18.63
CA PRO A 182 35.28 -12.56 -19.12
C PRO A 182 34.01 -12.56 -19.98
N GLY A 183 33.46 -13.74 -20.28
CA GLY A 183 32.15 -13.89 -20.92
C GLY A 183 30.98 -13.93 -19.93
N HIS A 184 31.25 -13.99 -18.62
CA HIS A 184 30.21 -13.92 -17.60
C HIS A 184 29.90 -12.46 -17.26
N HIS A 185 28.64 -12.17 -17.04
CA HIS A 185 28.12 -10.82 -16.86
C HIS A 185 27.35 -10.69 -15.55
N THR A 186 27.19 -9.46 -15.06
CA THR A 186 26.47 -9.16 -13.82
C THR A 186 25.49 -8.00 -13.95
N PHE A 187 24.39 -8.08 -13.19
CA PHE A 187 23.59 -6.94 -12.80
C PHE A 187 24.12 -6.37 -11.49
N ARG A 188 24.32 -5.05 -11.46
CA ARG A 188 24.76 -4.33 -10.26
C ARG A 188 23.93 -3.08 -10.04
N ALA A 189 23.37 -2.91 -8.84
CA ALA A 189 22.60 -1.72 -8.53
C ALA A 189 22.69 -1.28 -7.06
N HIS A 190 22.83 0.02 -6.85
CA HIS A 190 22.44 0.66 -5.59
C HIS A 190 20.94 0.95 -5.66
N LEU A 191 20.20 0.42 -4.70
CA LEU A 191 18.77 0.68 -4.56
C LEU A 191 18.55 1.74 -3.48
N GLY A 192 17.56 2.61 -3.68
CA GLY A 192 17.21 3.60 -2.68
C GLY A 192 15.77 4.09 -2.82
N GLY A 193 15.12 4.32 -1.68
CA GLY A 193 13.90 5.11 -1.65
C GLY A 193 14.16 6.54 -2.13
N ARG A 194 13.11 7.20 -2.63
CA ARG A 194 13.23 8.55 -3.18
C ARG A 194 13.80 9.55 -2.18
N ARG A 195 14.84 10.30 -2.58
CA ARG A 195 15.57 11.22 -1.69
C ARG A 195 14.85 12.55 -1.45
N ASP A 196 14.06 13.02 -2.40
CA ASP A 196 13.41 14.33 -2.37
C ASP A 196 11.88 14.23 -2.20
N GLY A 197 11.31 15.05 -1.31
CA GLY A 197 9.87 15.16 -1.05
C GLY A 197 9.51 15.04 0.42
N ASP A 198 8.31 15.51 0.77
CA ASP A 198 7.76 15.45 2.14
C ASP A 198 7.12 14.08 2.47
N ASP A 199 7.03 13.19 1.47
CA ASP A 199 6.44 11.87 1.55
C ASP A 199 7.52 10.82 1.21
N ARG A 200 8.22 10.32 2.24
CA ARG A 200 9.27 9.30 2.09
C ARG A 200 8.77 7.98 2.68
N ARG A 201 8.59 6.98 1.82
CA ARG A 201 7.97 5.71 2.21
C ARG A 201 8.97 4.57 2.31
N THR A 202 9.97 4.56 1.45
CA THR A 202 11.09 3.62 1.50
C THR A 202 12.34 4.27 2.07
N ASN A 203 13.13 3.49 2.83
CA ASN A 203 14.40 3.95 3.36
C ASN A 203 15.42 4.24 2.24
N LEU A 204 16.32 5.20 2.47
CA LEU A 204 17.29 5.68 1.46
C LEU A 204 18.28 4.62 0.95
N LEU A 205 18.31 3.44 1.55
CA LEU A 205 19.18 2.32 1.18
C LEU A 205 18.42 1.16 0.52
N GLY A 206 17.11 1.32 0.30
CA GLY A 206 16.25 0.30 -0.30
C GLY A 206 16.18 -0.98 0.52
N PHE A 207 16.51 -0.96 1.82
CA PHE A 207 16.52 -2.18 2.62
C PHE A 207 15.12 -2.79 2.69
N GLY A 208 15.04 -4.09 2.41
CA GLY A 208 13.79 -4.84 2.31
C GLY A 208 13.24 -4.97 0.89
N THR A 209 13.81 -4.28 -0.10
CA THR A 209 13.38 -4.43 -1.51
C THR A 209 13.65 -5.84 -1.99
N ARG A 210 12.61 -6.53 -2.48
CA ARG A 210 12.73 -7.81 -3.20
C ARG A 210 12.98 -7.51 -4.67
N VAL A 211 13.99 -8.16 -5.24
CA VAL A 211 14.44 -7.99 -6.63
C VAL A 211 14.29 -9.31 -7.36
N GLU A 212 13.43 -9.35 -8.36
CA GLU A 212 13.31 -10.45 -9.31
C GLU A 212 14.02 -10.06 -10.60
N LEU A 213 15.01 -10.85 -11.00
CA LEU A 213 15.76 -10.66 -12.24
C LEU A 213 15.44 -11.79 -13.21
N ARG A 214 15.16 -11.44 -14.47
CA ARG A 214 14.99 -12.38 -15.58
C ARG A 214 15.97 -12.06 -16.70
N SER A 215 16.65 -13.09 -17.18
CA SER A 215 17.61 -13.03 -18.29
C SER A 215 17.59 -14.38 -19.01
N GLY A 216 16.95 -14.46 -20.18
CA GLY A 216 16.78 -15.70 -20.93
C GLY A 216 16.08 -16.79 -20.11
N ASP A 217 16.81 -17.86 -19.84
CA ASP A 217 16.38 -19.00 -19.01
C ASP A 217 16.70 -18.83 -17.51
N LEU A 218 17.43 -17.77 -17.12
CA LEU A 218 17.64 -17.41 -15.73
C LEU A 218 16.44 -16.61 -15.21
N ALA A 219 15.86 -17.08 -14.12
CA ALA A 219 15.00 -16.31 -13.24
C ALA A 219 15.59 -16.42 -11.84
N THR A 220 15.74 -15.31 -11.11
CA THR A 220 16.22 -15.39 -9.73
C THR A 220 15.70 -14.27 -8.86
N VAL A 221 15.60 -14.54 -7.55
CA VAL A 221 15.23 -13.54 -6.55
C VAL A 221 16.40 -13.19 -5.63
N ARG A 222 16.53 -11.90 -5.32
CA ARG A 222 17.40 -11.38 -4.27
C ARG A 222 16.66 -10.36 -3.44
N TYR A 223 17.27 -9.99 -2.31
CA TYR A 223 16.77 -8.92 -1.47
C TYR A 223 17.89 -7.94 -1.19
N GLN A 224 17.55 -6.66 -1.19
CA GLN A 224 18.41 -5.63 -0.66
C GLN A 224 18.38 -5.73 0.87
N GLU A 225 19.36 -6.45 1.42
CA GLU A 225 19.42 -6.76 2.84
C GLU A 225 20.66 -6.23 3.54
N GLY A 226 20.50 -5.82 4.79
CA GLY A 226 21.62 -5.60 5.71
C GLY A 226 22.18 -6.89 6.35
N SER A 227 21.49 -8.03 6.19
CA SER A 227 21.59 -9.21 7.07
C SER A 227 22.45 -10.38 6.61
N HIS A 228 22.87 -10.43 5.34
CA HIS A 228 23.77 -11.50 4.85
C HIS A 228 25.22 -11.33 5.35
N GLY A 229 25.39 -10.81 6.57
CA GLY A 229 26.63 -10.85 7.29
C GLY A 229 26.48 -10.47 8.76
N GLN A 230 25.95 -11.37 9.60
CA GLN A 230 25.90 -11.22 11.06
C GLN A 230 25.55 -9.79 11.53
N ASN A 231 24.47 -9.20 11.00
CA ASN A 231 24.00 -7.83 11.27
C ASN A 231 24.85 -6.67 10.72
N ALA A 232 25.71 -6.91 9.72
CA ALA A 232 26.57 -5.90 9.12
C ALA A 232 26.75 -6.12 7.61
N ARG A 233 25.92 -5.46 6.80
CA ARG A 233 26.29 -5.05 5.44
C ARG A 233 26.18 -3.52 5.32
N GLY A 234 27.19 -2.94 4.66
CA GLY A 234 27.26 -1.51 4.36
C GLY A 234 26.64 -1.18 2.99
N PHE A 235 26.99 -0.01 2.45
CA PHE A 235 26.51 0.57 1.19
C PHE A 235 26.97 -0.18 -0.09
N GLN A 236 27.11 -1.50 -0.07
CA GLN A 236 27.50 -2.27 -1.27
C GLN A 236 26.32 -2.38 -2.24
N PRO A 237 26.56 -2.39 -3.57
CA PRO A 237 25.50 -2.63 -4.52
C PRO A 237 24.97 -4.06 -4.39
N LEU A 238 23.71 -4.26 -4.76
CA LEU A 238 23.19 -5.58 -5.03
C LEU A 238 23.89 -6.13 -6.28
N VAL A 239 24.45 -7.33 -6.19
CA VAL A 239 25.13 -8.01 -7.30
C VAL A 239 24.44 -9.32 -7.60
N ILE A 240 24.08 -9.53 -8.87
CA ILE A 240 23.45 -10.75 -9.38
C ILE A 240 24.19 -11.13 -10.65
N ALA A 241 24.87 -12.29 -10.67
CA ALA A 241 25.44 -12.77 -11.91
C ALA A 241 24.34 -13.26 -12.86
N ILE A 242 24.60 -13.20 -14.15
CA ILE A 242 23.69 -13.71 -15.18
C ILE A 242 24.37 -14.74 -16.09
N GLY A 243 25.54 -15.27 -15.69
CA GLY A 243 26.33 -16.18 -16.52
C GLY A 243 26.74 -15.55 -17.85
N GLU A 244 26.79 -16.35 -18.91
CA GLU A 244 27.17 -15.90 -20.26
C GLU A 244 26.09 -15.06 -20.98
N ARG A 245 25.03 -14.65 -20.28
CA ARG A 245 23.90 -13.92 -20.87
C ARG A 245 24.27 -12.46 -21.05
N THR A 246 23.87 -11.89 -22.19
CA THR A 246 24.25 -10.52 -22.59
C THR A 246 23.09 -9.53 -22.52
N VAL A 247 21.92 -9.96 -22.04
CA VAL A 247 20.70 -9.15 -21.95
C VAL A 247 19.99 -9.46 -20.64
N ILE A 248 19.56 -8.43 -19.93
CA ILE A 248 18.61 -8.54 -18.82
C ILE A 248 17.23 -8.17 -19.38
N ASP A 249 16.29 -9.11 -19.36
CA ASP A 249 14.96 -8.92 -19.92
C ASP A 249 14.13 -8.00 -19.02
N SER A 250 14.18 -8.22 -17.70
CA SER A 250 13.49 -7.41 -16.71
C SER A 250 14.13 -7.51 -15.33
N VAL A 251 14.11 -6.39 -14.60
CA VAL A 251 14.33 -6.35 -13.15
C VAL A 251 13.08 -5.80 -12.50
N THR A 252 12.37 -6.64 -11.74
CA THR A 252 11.16 -6.28 -11.02
C THR A 252 11.48 -6.07 -9.53
N LEU A 253 11.18 -4.88 -9.04
CA LEU A 253 11.46 -4.39 -7.71
C LEU A 253 10.16 -4.29 -6.93
N ASP A 254 10.11 -4.96 -5.79
CA ASP A 254 9.04 -4.85 -4.80
C ASP A 254 9.60 -4.08 -3.61
N TRP A 255 9.26 -2.80 -3.58
CA TRP A 255 9.75 -1.88 -2.56
C TRP A 255 9.07 -2.14 -1.21
N PRO A 256 9.71 -1.81 -0.08
CA PRO A 256 9.12 -1.98 1.27
C PRO A 256 7.78 -1.28 1.46
N ASP A 257 7.51 -0.24 0.67
CA ASP A 257 6.24 0.47 0.62
C ASP A 257 5.23 -0.16 -0.37
N GLY A 258 5.45 -1.38 -0.82
CA GLY A 258 4.55 -2.09 -1.73
C GLY A 258 4.51 -1.56 -3.17
N VAL A 259 5.25 -0.49 -3.52
CA VAL A 259 5.42 -0.10 -4.91
C VAL A 259 6.08 -1.24 -5.67
N LEU A 260 5.44 -1.65 -6.76
CA LEU A 260 6.01 -2.55 -7.75
C LEU A 260 6.59 -1.72 -8.89
N GLN A 261 7.84 -1.94 -9.24
CA GLN A 261 8.53 -1.19 -10.29
C GLN A 261 9.28 -2.15 -11.19
N SER A 262 9.17 -1.99 -12.50
CA SER A 262 9.87 -2.83 -13.47
C SER A 262 10.86 -1.99 -14.28
N GLU A 263 12.12 -2.41 -14.30
CA GLU A 263 13.14 -1.85 -15.17
C GLU A 263 13.38 -2.80 -16.35
N LEU A 264 13.33 -2.27 -17.58
CA LEU A 264 13.56 -3.00 -18.82
C LEU A 264 14.84 -2.50 -19.51
N GLY A 265 15.52 -3.39 -20.23
CA GLY A 265 16.73 -3.00 -20.98
C GLY A 265 17.88 -2.55 -20.07
N VAL A 266 17.96 -3.14 -18.89
CA VAL A 266 18.94 -2.83 -17.85
C VAL A 266 20.36 -3.18 -18.32
N ALA A 267 21.32 -2.30 -18.05
CA ALA A 267 22.72 -2.51 -18.46
C ALA A 267 23.38 -3.64 -17.66
N ILE A 268 24.15 -4.47 -18.35
CA ILE A 268 25.05 -5.46 -17.75
C ILE A 268 26.41 -4.82 -17.44
N ASP A 269 27.12 -5.37 -16.44
CA ASP A 269 28.48 -4.99 -16.02
C ASP A 269 28.66 -3.52 -15.63
N GLN A 270 27.57 -2.80 -15.44
CA GLN A 270 27.54 -1.44 -14.94
C GLN A 270 26.81 -1.42 -13.59
N CYS A 271 27.44 -0.79 -12.59
CA CYS A 271 26.72 -0.46 -11.36
C CYS A 271 25.86 0.78 -11.60
N GLN A 272 24.55 0.62 -11.43
CA GLN A 272 23.57 1.69 -11.63
C GLN A 272 22.88 2.11 -10.33
N GLU A 273 22.26 3.28 -10.34
CA GLU A 273 21.42 3.76 -9.26
C GLU A 273 19.96 3.55 -9.68
N ILE A 274 19.21 2.77 -8.91
CA ILE A 274 17.78 2.60 -9.12
C ILE A 274 17.06 3.21 -7.92
N GLU A 275 16.43 4.35 -8.16
CA GLU A 275 15.57 5.02 -7.19
C GLU A 275 14.14 4.51 -7.34
N GLU A 276 13.46 4.33 -6.21
CA GLU A 276 12.04 4.06 -6.15
C GLU A 276 11.24 5.16 -6.87
N ILE A 277 10.37 4.75 -7.79
CA ILE A 277 9.35 5.62 -8.36
C ILE A 277 8.30 5.87 -7.28
N GLN A 278 8.32 7.07 -6.69
CA GLN A 278 7.29 7.49 -5.76
C GLN A 278 5.93 7.58 -6.47
N ARG A 279 5.12 6.53 -6.31
CA ARG A 279 3.79 6.39 -6.89
C ARG A 279 2.81 6.01 -5.79
N LYS A 280 1.67 6.70 -5.76
CA LYS A 280 0.56 6.29 -4.90
C LYS A 280 0.12 4.89 -5.32
N ALA A 281 0.33 3.91 -4.44
CA ALA A 281 0.08 2.51 -4.72
C ALA A 281 -1.42 2.16 -4.58
N SER A 282 -2.13 2.90 -3.74
CA SER A 282 -3.52 2.66 -3.35
C SER A 282 -4.28 3.98 -3.24
N SER A 283 -5.50 4.01 -3.78
CA SER A 283 -6.48 5.08 -3.59
C SER A 283 -7.87 4.57 -3.93
N CYS A 284 -8.87 5.21 -3.33
CA CYS A 284 -10.28 5.06 -3.66
C CYS A 284 -10.57 5.24 -5.17
N PRO A 285 -11.66 4.64 -5.69
CA PRO A 285 -12.06 4.83 -7.09
C PRO A 285 -12.32 6.31 -7.38
N ILE A 286 -12.11 6.69 -8.64
CA ILE A 286 -12.23 8.08 -9.09
C ILE A 286 -13.42 8.29 -10.01
N LEU A 287 -14.07 9.44 -9.86
CA LEU A 287 -15.24 9.83 -10.64
C LEU A 287 -14.89 10.87 -11.70
N PHE A 288 -15.26 10.57 -12.94
CA PHE A 288 -15.32 11.52 -14.04
C PHE A 288 -16.76 11.72 -14.53
N THR A 289 -17.06 12.93 -14.99
CA THR A 289 -18.33 13.27 -15.61
C THR A 289 -18.14 13.92 -16.96
N PHE A 290 -19.04 13.62 -17.89
CA PHE A 290 -18.96 14.18 -19.24
C PHE A 290 -19.73 15.50 -19.34
N ALA A 291 -19.04 16.56 -19.76
CA ALA A 291 -19.64 17.84 -20.09
C ALA A 291 -18.77 18.57 -21.11
N ASP A 292 -19.40 19.32 -22.00
CA ASP A 292 -18.73 20.17 -22.99
C ASP A 292 -17.70 19.42 -23.87
N GLY A 293 -18.03 18.18 -24.25
CA GLY A 293 -17.21 17.37 -25.16
C GLY A 293 -15.96 16.74 -24.55
N ARG A 294 -15.82 16.76 -23.21
CA ARG A 294 -14.68 16.15 -22.49
C ARG A 294 -15.10 15.54 -21.17
N TRP A 295 -14.26 14.66 -20.65
CA TRP A 295 -14.37 14.14 -19.28
C TRP A 295 -13.75 15.10 -18.28
N ASN A 296 -14.46 15.32 -17.17
CA ASN A 296 -14.03 16.20 -16.09
C ASN A 296 -13.83 15.33 -14.85
N PHE A 297 -12.62 15.36 -14.29
CA PHE A 297 -12.38 14.80 -12.97
C PHE A 297 -13.19 15.56 -11.91
N ILE A 298 -13.86 14.82 -11.03
CA ILE A 298 -14.65 15.37 -9.92
C ILE A 298 -13.90 15.19 -8.62
N THR A 299 -13.71 13.94 -8.18
CA THR A 299 -13.08 13.57 -6.92
C THR A 299 -12.85 12.05 -6.90
N ASP A 300 -12.07 11.57 -5.93
CA ASP A 300 -12.17 10.21 -5.39
C ASP A 300 -13.41 10.06 -4.49
N PHE A 301 -13.93 8.84 -4.35
CA PHE A 301 -15.13 8.53 -3.56
C PHE A 301 -15.16 7.06 -3.10
N MET A 302 -16.14 6.68 -2.28
CA MET A 302 -16.18 5.43 -1.50
C MET A 302 -15.03 5.30 -0.51
N GLY A 303 -14.47 6.42 -0.04
CA GLY A 303 -13.32 6.38 0.86
C GLY A 303 -13.65 5.81 2.24
N GLY A 304 -14.87 6.09 2.75
CA GLY A 304 -15.40 5.46 3.95
C GLY A 304 -15.52 3.95 3.84
N GLY A 305 -15.68 3.42 2.62
CA GLY A 305 -15.88 2.00 2.32
C GLY A 305 -14.61 1.16 2.33
N GLY A 306 -13.47 1.72 2.73
CA GLY A 306 -12.18 1.01 2.79
C GLY A 306 -12.22 -0.21 3.72
N LEU A 307 -11.90 -1.38 3.18
CA LEU A 307 -11.91 -2.66 3.89
C LEU A 307 -10.55 -3.02 4.46
N GLY A 308 -10.54 -3.54 5.69
CA GLY A 308 -9.35 -4.15 6.27
C GLY A 308 -8.22 -3.16 6.57
N PHE A 309 -8.54 -1.87 6.66
CA PHE A 309 -7.57 -0.83 6.98
C PHE A 309 -7.07 -0.97 8.43
N TRP A 310 -5.78 -1.25 8.61
CA TRP A 310 -5.21 -1.56 9.93
C TRP A 310 -5.11 -0.29 10.79
N ILE A 311 -5.65 -0.36 12.01
CA ILE A 311 -5.61 0.75 12.98
C ILE A 311 -4.98 0.37 14.33
N GLY A 312 -4.71 -0.91 14.56
CA GLY A 312 -4.12 -1.39 15.79
C GLY A 312 -3.95 -2.91 15.83
N PRO A 313 -3.24 -3.46 16.82
CA PRO A 313 -3.07 -4.90 16.96
C PRO A 313 -4.40 -5.65 17.02
N GLY A 314 -4.72 -6.42 15.97
CA GLY A 314 -5.97 -7.18 15.86
C GLY A 314 -7.20 -6.34 15.53
N GLU A 315 -7.03 -5.06 15.16
CA GLU A 315 -8.12 -4.12 14.89
C GLU A 315 -8.01 -3.50 13.49
N PHE A 316 -9.14 -3.48 12.79
CA PHE A 316 -9.31 -2.81 11.50
C PHE A 316 -10.39 -1.73 11.61
N ALA A 317 -10.26 -0.67 10.81
CA ALA A 317 -11.26 0.40 10.78
C ALA A 317 -12.62 -0.15 10.33
N PRO A 318 -13.73 0.28 10.97
CA PRO A 318 -15.06 0.06 10.44
C PRO A 318 -15.19 0.71 9.06
N SER A 319 -15.86 0.03 8.13
CA SER A 319 -16.20 0.58 6.82
C SER A 319 -17.57 1.26 6.86
N GLU A 320 -17.68 2.45 6.25
CA GLU A 320 -18.94 3.12 5.91
C GLU A 320 -19.16 3.01 4.39
N PRO A 321 -20.05 2.13 3.91
CA PRO A 321 -20.21 1.90 2.48
C PRO A 321 -20.98 2.99 1.74
N THR A 322 -21.57 3.97 2.44
CA THR A 322 -22.30 5.07 1.83
C THR A 322 -21.43 6.31 1.64
N GLU A 323 -21.56 6.96 0.48
CA GLU A 323 -21.01 8.29 0.25
C GLU A 323 -21.85 9.00 -0.82
N VAL A 324 -22.22 10.27 -0.57
CA VAL A 324 -22.91 11.12 -1.54
C VAL A 324 -21.94 12.14 -2.14
N VAL A 325 -21.62 11.95 -3.41
CA VAL A 325 -20.66 12.80 -4.14
C VAL A 325 -21.38 13.96 -4.83
N ARG A 326 -20.92 15.18 -4.53
CA ARG A 326 -21.40 16.40 -5.20
C ARG A 326 -20.72 16.62 -6.55
N VAL A 327 -21.50 16.77 -7.61
CA VAL A 327 -21.04 17.22 -8.93
C VAL A 327 -21.58 18.62 -9.22
N ALA A 328 -20.66 19.56 -9.47
CA ALA A 328 -21.02 20.95 -9.75
C ALA A 328 -21.84 21.09 -11.06
N PRO A 329 -22.74 22.09 -11.17
CA PRO A 329 -23.65 22.23 -12.31
C PRO A 329 -23.00 22.22 -13.70
N GLU A 330 -21.81 22.82 -13.82
CA GLU A 330 -21.08 22.92 -15.08
C GLU A 330 -20.31 21.64 -15.46
N LYS A 331 -20.13 20.71 -14.52
CA LYS A 331 -19.30 19.51 -14.70
C LYS A 331 -20.07 18.32 -15.27
N LEU A 332 -21.40 18.33 -15.23
CA LEU A 332 -22.24 17.29 -15.81
C LEU A 332 -23.41 17.92 -16.56
N LYS A 333 -23.53 17.60 -17.86
CA LYS A 333 -24.54 18.18 -18.74
C LYS A 333 -25.28 17.11 -19.54
N PRO A 334 -26.60 17.23 -19.72
CA PRO A 334 -27.34 16.37 -20.63
C PRO A 334 -26.87 16.58 -22.08
N ILE A 335 -26.41 15.50 -22.73
CA ILE A 335 -26.02 15.48 -24.14
C ILE A 335 -26.78 14.31 -24.78
N ASP A 336 -27.57 14.61 -25.81
CA ASP A 336 -28.46 13.65 -26.48
C ASP A 336 -29.42 12.93 -25.52
N GLY A 337 -29.96 13.69 -24.55
CA GLY A 337 -30.94 13.18 -23.58
C GLY A 337 -30.37 12.30 -22.48
N VAL A 338 -29.05 12.21 -22.33
CA VAL A 338 -28.41 11.45 -21.24
C VAL A 338 -27.31 12.26 -20.55
N VAL A 339 -27.03 11.92 -19.31
CA VAL A 339 -25.83 12.34 -18.58
C VAL A 339 -24.91 11.13 -18.39
N ARG A 340 -23.58 11.36 -18.43
CA ARG A 340 -22.60 10.27 -18.44
C ARG A 340 -21.56 10.42 -17.32
N LEU A 341 -21.33 9.32 -16.63
CA LEU A 341 -20.34 9.16 -15.58
C LEU A 341 -19.36 8.06 -15.98
N SER A 342 -18.13 8.17 -15.52
CA SER A 342 -17.09 7.15 -15.64
C SER A 342 -16.47 6.98 -14.26
N ILE A 343 -16.62 5.80 -13.69
CA ILE A 343 -15.96 5.38 -12.46
C ILE A 343 -14.76 4.54 -12.87
N MET A 344 -13.58 4.90 -12.39
CA MET A 344 -12.35 4.18 -12.72
C MET A 344 -11.65 3.74 -11.46
N GLU A 345 -10.99 2.59 -11.52
CA GLU A 345 -10.06 2.13 -10.49
C GLU A 345 -8.62 2.37 -10.98
N PRO A 346 -7.98 3.47 -10.56
CA PRO A 346 -6.73 3.91 -11.17
C PRO A 346 -5.48 3.33 -10.51
N MET A 347 -5.57 2.42 -9.53
CA MET A 347 -4.43 1.96 -8.71
C MET A 347 -4.43 0.45 -8.41
N GLN A 348 -3.60 0.01 -7.44
CA GLN A 348 -3.60 -1.35 -6.89
C GLN A 348 -4.71 -1.47 -5.83
N GLU A 349 -5.95 -1.40 -6.27
CA GLU A 349 -7.12 -1.49 -5.41
C GLU A 349 -8.26 -2.20 -6.16
N ILE A 350 -9.19 -2.81 -5.42
CA ILE A 350 -10.46 -3.29 -5.96
C ILE A 350 -11.59 -2.45 -5.43
N CYS A 351 -12.51 -2.07 -6.30
CA CYS A 351 -13.78 -1.45 -5.94
C CYS A 351 -14.94 -2.45 -6.06
N TYR A 352 -15.74 -2.56 -5.01
CA TYR A 352 -16.98 -3.34 -4.93
C TYR A 352 -18.17 -2.37 -5.00
N THR A 353 -18.61 -2.03 -6.20
CA THR A 353 -19.76 -1.13 -6.41
C THR A 353 -21.07 -1.92 -6.35
N ASP A 354 -22.00 -1.55 -5.47
CA ASP A 354 -23.30 -2.24 -5.31
C ASP A 354 -24.48 -1.37 -5.80
N ARG A 355 -24.43 -0.05 -5.56
CA ARG A 355 -25.49 0.87 -6.00
C ARG A 355 -24.95 2.22 -6.41
N LEU A 356 -25.50 2.76 -7.49
CA LEU A 356 -25.26 4.13 -7.96
C LEU A 356 -26.60 4.81 -8.29
N SER A 357 -27.03 5.76 -7.46
CA SER A 357 -28.21 6.60 -7.73
C SER A 357 -27.80 8.05 -7.99
N LEU A 358 -28.36 8.66 -9.03
CA LEU A 358 -28.06 10.04 -9.41
C LEU A 358 -29.30 10.92 -9.22
N MET A 359 -29.15 11.94 -8.38
CA MET A 359 -30.16 12.95 -8.13
C MET A 359 -29.76 14.30 -8.73
N ALA A 360 -30.68 14.92 -9.46
CA ALA A 360 -30.62 16.32 -9.85
C ALA A 360 -31.34 17.18 -8.80
N VAL A 361 -30.68 18.24 -8.34
CA VAL A 361 -31.24 19.22 -7.40
C VAL A 361 -31.23 20.60 -8.07
N ASP A 362 -32.41 21.14 -8.33
CA ASP A 362 -32.54 22.48 -8.91
C ASP A 362 -32.69 23.52 -7.80
N HIS A 363 -31.86 24.56 -7.85
CA HIS A 363 -31.82 25.59 -6.81
C HIS A 363 -31.70 27.02 -7.39
N PRO A 364 -32.13 28.05 -6.63
CA PRO A 364 -32.14 29.44 -7.07
C PRO A 364 -30.75 29.98 -7.50
N PRO A 365 -30.72 31.11 -8.24
CA PRO A 365 -29.47 31.84 -8.45
C PRO A 365 -28.82 32.25 -7.12
N ALA A 366 -27.50 32.41 -7.10
CA ALA A 366 -26.72 32.76 -5.90
C ALA A 366 -26.95 31.81 -4.71
N SER A 367 -27.19 30.53 -5.00
CA SER A 367 -27.17 29.45 -4.02
C SER A 367 -26.34 28.29 -4.54
N ASP A 368 -25.92 27.41 -3.62
CA ASP A 368 -25.33 26.11 -3.92
C ASP A 368 -26.07 25.02 -3.14
N CYS A 369 -26.01 23.79 -3.66
CA CYS A 369 -26.47 22.60 -2.96
C CYS A 369 -25.25 21.73 -2.58
N TYR A 370 -25.29 21.15 -1.38
CA TYR A 370 -24.30 20.22 -0.85
C TYR A 370 -25.01 19.01 -0.25
N PRO A 371 -24.43 17.81 -0.32
CA PRO A 371 -24.87 16.70 0.51
C PRO A 371 -24.42 16.93 1.96
N GLU A 372 -25.23 16.53 2.92
CA GLU A 372 -24.81 16.45 4.32
C GLU A 372 -23.89 15.25 4.53
N GLU A 373 -22.60 15.43 4.24
CA GLU A 373 -21.61 14.35 4.05
C GLU A 373 -20.30 14.63 4.80
N TYR A 374 -19.59 13.58 5.22
CA TYR A 374 -18.21 13.57 5.75
C TYR A 374 -17.72 12.13 5.97
N PHE A 375 -16.41 11.90 6.03
CA PHE A 375 -15.85 10.62 6.48
C PHE A 375 -16.12 10.44 7.99
N PRO A 376 -16.96 9.48 8.43
CA PRO A 376 -17.22 9.28 9.85
C PRO A 376 -16.11 8.43 10.48
N VAL A 377 -15.68 8.79 11.70
CA VAL A 377 -14.74 7.96 12.49
C VAL A 377 -15.41 7.46 13.76
N LYS A 378 -15.73 8.36 14.68
CA LYS A 378 -16.60 8.08 15.85
C LYS A 378 -17.92 8.86 15.80
N GLY A 379 -18.06 9.79 14.87
CA GLY A 379 -19.33 10.46 14.60
C GLY A 379 -20.38 9.49 14.07
N ALA A 380 -21.65 9.88 14.15
CA ALA A 380 -22.69 9.14 13.43
C ALA A 380 -22.42 9.20 11.92
N PRO A 381 -22.86 8.20 11.13
CA PRO A 381 -22.85 8.32 9.69
C PRO A 381 -23.62 9.58 9.24
N PRO A 382 -23.12 10.30 8.21
CA PRO A 382 -23.82 11.41 7.61
C PRO A 382 -25.16 10.98 7.00
N SER A 383 -26.12 11.91 6.87
CA SER A 383 -27.41 11.59 6.24
C SER A 383 -27.34 11.53 4.71
N GLY A 384 -26.36 12.20 4.09
CA GLY A 384 -26.26 12.37 2.65
C GLY A 384 -27.32 13.32 2.06
N ASP A 385 -28.20 13.88 2.89
CA ASP A 385 -29.34 14.66 2.43
C ASP A 385 -28.90 15.95 1.71
N PRO A 386 -29.57 16.34 0.61
CA PRO A 386 -29.30 17.62 -0.05
C PRO A 386 -29.68 18.80 0.85
N VAL A 387 -28.74 19.73 1.04
CA VAL A 387 -28.95 21.02 1.70
C VAL A 387 -28.63 22.18 0.76
N VAL A 388 -29.49 23.19 0.72
CA VAL A 388 -29.35 24.40 -0.13
C VAL A 388 -28.95 25.61 0.71
N VAL A 389 -27.88 26.28 0.29
CA VAL A 389 -27.30 27.45 0.96
C VAL A 389 -27.36 28.67 0.06
N ASP A 390 -27.94 29.76 0.58
CA ASP A 390 -27.90 31.10 -0.04
C ASP A 390 -26.53 31.77 0.22
N HIS A 391 -25.85 32.18 -0.84
CA HIS A 391 -24.53 32.83 -0.78
C HIS A 391 -24.55 34.10 0.07
N THR A 392 -25.67 34.83 0.11
CA THR A 392 -25.81 36.07 0.90
C THR A 392 -25.93 35.80 2.41
N LYS A 393 -26.08 34.54 2.81
CA LYS A 393 -26.21 34.10 4.20
C LYS A 393 -24.98 33.36 4.73
N MET A 394 -23.96 33.17 3.89
CA MET A 394 -22.69 32.58 4.31
C MET A 394 -21.94 33.55 5.22
N LEU A 395 -21.57 33.08 6.40
CA LEU A 395 -20.72 33.79 7.35
C LEU A 395 -19.37 33.08 7.41
N PHE A 396 -18.31 33.79 7.01
CA PHE A 396 -16.93 33.29 7.07
C PHE A 396 -16.30 33.62 8.43
N PRO A 397 -15.30 32.85 8.89
CA PRO A 397 -14.61 33.16 10.13
C PRO A 397 -13.89 34.51 10.00
N SER A 398 -14.03 35.36 11.01
CA SER A 398 -13.28 36.62 11.09
C SER A 398 -11.82 36.37 11.42
N ARG A 399 -11.54 35.31 12.21
CA ARG A 399 -10.20 34.91 12.62
C ARG A 399 -10.04 33.40 12.55
N VAL A 400 -8.82 32.99 12.24
CA VAL A 400 -8.38 31.60 12.28
C VAL A 400 -7.13 31.55 13.13
N ILE A 401 -7.10 30.71 14.15
CA ILE A 401 -6.00 30.62 15.10
C ILE A 401 -5.55 29.16 15.19
N ASP A 402 -4.27 28.92 15.07
CA ASP A 402 -3.67 27.61 15.32
C ASP A 402 -2.65 27.67 16.47
N LEU A 403 -1.82 26.62 16.60
CA LEU A 403 -0.87 26.50 17.72
C LEU A 403 0.26 27.55 17.75
N ASP A 404 0.57 28.24 16.64
CA ASP A 404 1.57 29.33 16.61
C ASP A 404 0.92 30.71 16.48
N GLY A 405 -0.41 30.77 16.44
CA GLY A 405 -1.18 32.01 16.49
C GLY A 405 -2.11 32.22 15.30
N GLU A 406 -2.37 33.49 14.99
CA GLU A 406 -3.37 33.89 14.00
C GLU A 406 -2.89 33.67 12.57
N GLN A 407 -3.74 33.03 11.77
CA GLN A 407 -3.53 32.74 10.34
C GLN A 407 -4.30 33.72 9.46
N ASP A 408 -3.93 33.78 8.19
CA ASP A 408 -4.66 34.59 7.20
C ASP A 408 -6.05 33.97 6.93
N SER A 409 -7.09 34.54 7.54
CA SER A 409 -8.47 34.09 7.36
C SER A 409 -9.00 34.29 5.93
N THR A 410 -8.32 35.11 5.11
CA THR A 410 -8.73 35.32 3.72
C THR A 410 -8.55 34.07 2.85
N LEU A 411 -7.70 33.13 3.27
CA LEU A 411 -7.52 31.83 2.63
C LEU A 411 -8.79 30.96 2.69
N LEU A 412 -9.65 31.16 3.70
CA LEU A 412 -10.86 30.34 3.88
C LEU A 412 -12.12 30.88 3.18
N LEU A 413 -11.97 31.89 2.32
CA LEU A 413 -13.12 32.56 1.70
C LEU A 413 -13.62 31.86 0.43
N LYS A 414 -12.76 31.11 -0.28
CA LYS A 414 -13.05 30.59 -1.60
C LYS A 414 -12.35 29.26 -1.81
N LYS A 415 -12.95 28.42 -2.66
CA LYS A 415 -12.36 27.16 -3.11
C LYS A 415 -11.37 27.43 -4.25
N ASP A 416 -10.15 27.85 -3.91
CA ASP A 416 -9.11 28.23 -4.88
C ASP A 416 -7.81 27.45 -4.74
N ARG A 417 -7.83 26.34 -3.99
CA ARG A 417 -6.71 25.42 -3.73
C ARG A 417 -5.56 26.08 -2.97
N LYS A 418 -5.86 27.07 -2.14
CA LYS A 418 -4.90 27.71 -1.22
C LYS A 418 -5.29 27.41 0.21
N TYR A 419 -4.65 26.38 0.73
CA TYR A 419 -5.07 25.78 1.98
C TYR A 419 -4.40 26.39 3.21
N ILE A 420 -5.14 26.43 4.31
CA ILE A 420 -4.57 26.34 5.66
C ILE A 420 -4.32 24.86 5.93
N GLY A 421 -3.06 24.45 6.00
CA GLY A 421 -2.63 23.06 6.17
C GLY A 421 -1.91 22.80 7.50
N PRO A 422 -1.38 21.58 7.69
CA PRO A 422 -0.52 21.25 8.81
C PRO A 422 0.79 22.05 8.72
N ARG A 423 1.37 22.32 9.89
CA ARG A 423 2.63 23.06 9.99
C ARG A 423 3.88 22.22 9.85
N ALA A 424 3.83 21.01 10.40
CA ALA A 424 4.95 20.10 10.45
C ALA A 424 4.42 18.72 10.09
N LEU A 425 4.71 18.29 8.87
CA LEU A 425 4.52 16.92 8.44
C LEU A 425 5.49 16.02 9.19
N VAL A 426 5.14 14.73 9.31
CA VAL A 426 6.05 13.69 9.77
C VAL A 426 6.41 12.85 8.55
N PRO A 427 7.54 13.12 7.85
CA PRO A 427 7.82 12.52 6.54
C PRO A 427 7.86 10.99 6.54
N GLU A 428 8.19 10.38 7.68
CA GLU A 428 8.21 8.93 7.88
C GLU A 428 6.80 8.33 7.99
N TRP A 429 5.79 9.15 8.31
CA TRP A 429 4.39 8.75 8.49
C TRP A 429 3.48 9.62 7.64
N VAL A 430 3.44 9.32 6.33
CA VAL A 430 2.49 9.93 5.38
C VAL A 430 1.08 9.96 5.96
N GLY A 431 0.39 11.10 5.84
CA GLY A 431 -0.94 11.28 6.42
C GLY A 431 -0.91 11.71 7.90
N TYR A 432 0.25 11.76 8.55
CA TYR A 432 0.44 12.30 9.90
C TYR A 432 1.15 13.65 9.88
N CYS A 433 0.78 14.48 10.83
CA CYS A 433 1.51 15.70 11.17
C CYS A 433 1.76 15.76 12.69
N ALA A 434 2.57 16.73 13.12
CA ALA A 434 2.62 17.09 14.54
C ALA A 434 1.22 17.47 15.04
N PRO A 435 0.92 17.32 16.36
CA PRO A 435 -0.35 17.74 16.92
C PRO A 435 -0.71 19.15 16.46
N GLN A 436 -1.94 19.33 15.99
CA GLN A 436 -2.42 20.60 15.45
C GLN A 436 -3.79 20.95 16.02
N SER A 437 -4.07 22.24 16.01
CA SER A 437 -5.36 22.78 16.40
C SER A 437 -5.72 23.92 15.47
N TRP A 438 -6.96 24.00 15.00
CA TRP A 438 -7.50 25.17 14.32
C TRP A 438 -8.73 25.66 15.06
N THR A 439 -8.76 26.94 15.39
CA THR A 439 -9.91 27.64 15.94
C THR A 439 -10.45 28.62 14.92
N PHE A 440 -11.68 28.41 14.47
CA PHE A 440 -12.43 29.30 13.59
C PHE A 440 -13.35 30.18 14.45
N GLU A 441 -13.11 31.49 14.47
CA GLU A 441 -13.90 32.46 15.23
C GLU A 441 -14.84 33.24 14.29
N PHE A 442 -16.11 33.36 14.67
CA PHE A 442 -17.14 34.08 13.92
C PHE A 442 -17.68 35.26 14.72
N ASP A 443 -17.68 36.47 14.15
CA ASP A 443 -18.18 37.68 14.81
C ASP A 443 -19.71 37.66 15.00
N ALA A 444 -20.41 36.88 14.17
CA ALA A 444 -21.86 36.75 14.18
C ALA A 444 -22.26 35.28 14.05
N ALA A 445 -23.52 34.97 14.37
CA ALA A 445 -24.13 33.69 14.02
C ALA A 445 -25.28 33.90 13.03
N PRO A 446 -25.56 32.91 12.17
CA PRO A 446 -26.70 32.97 11.30
C PRO A 446 -28.01 33.09 12.10
N ILE A 447 -28.90 33.96 11.66
CA ILE A 447 -30.26 34.04 12.20
C ILE A 447 -31.15 33.19 11.32
N SER A 448 -31.65 32.09 11.88
CA SER A 448 -32.68 31.25 11.27
C SER A 448 -33.91 31.25 12.15
N LYS A 449 -35.08 31.62 11.60
CA LYS A 449 -36.31 31.74 12.40
C LYS A 449 -36.85 30.39 12.89
N ASN A 450 -36.50 29.28 12.21
CA ASN A 450 -36.89 27.89 12.53
C ASN A 450 -36.04 26.83 11.75
N GLY A 451 -34.94 27.22 11.10
CA GLY A 451 -34.21 26.36 10.17
C GLY A 451 -32.86 25.89 10.72
N ARG A 452 -32.40 24.76 10.22
CA ARG A 452 -31.10 24.15 10.53
C ARG A 452 -29.95 25.11 10.18
N ILE A 453 -28.87 25.05 10.96
CA ILE A 453 -27.63 25.79 10.72
C ILE A 453 -26.51 24.77 10.63
N ALA A 454 -25.73 24.85 9.56
CA ALA A 454 -24.60 23.97 9.34
C ALA A 454 -23.29 24.75 9.24
N LEU A 455 -22.22 24.08 9.66
CA LEU A 455 -20.83 24.47 9.43
C LEU A 455 -20.32 23.67 8.22
N PHE A 456 -19.87 24.40 7.21
CA PHE A 456 -19.33 23.85 5.98
C PHE A 456 -17.82 23.99 6.02
N LEU A 457 -17.10 22.89 5.78
CA LEU A 457 -15.65 22.89 5.69
C LEU A 457 -15.22 22.18 4.41
N ASP A 458 -14.69 22.94 3.46
CA ASP A 458 -14.10 22.42 2.23
C ASP A 458 -12.61 22.18 2.45
N GLY A 459 -12.15 20.98 2.10
CA GLY A 459 -10.79 20.58 2.34
C GLY A 459 -10.50 19.19 1.79
N TRP A 460 -9.26 18.75 1.98
CA TRP A 460 -8.81 17.42 1.61
C TRP A 460 -7.86 16.87 2.67
N VAL A 461 -7.65 15.56 2.62
CA VAL A 461 -6.82 14.80 3.54
C VAL A 461 -5.82 13.96 2.73
N GLU A 462 -4.59 13.86 3.21
CA GLU A 462 -3.70 12.78 2.77
C GLU A 462 -3.89 11.59 3.71
N TYR A 463 -4.28 10.44 3.16
CA TYR A 463 -4.54 9.26 3.96
C TYR A 463 -3.24 8.56 4.36
N PRO A 464 -3.11 8.09 5.62
CA PRO A 464 -2.08 7.12 5.94
C PRO A 464 -2.44 5.74 5.36
N TYR A 465 -1.45 4.86 5.27
CA TYR A 465 -1.64 3.45 4.88
C TYR A 465 -1.63 2.55 6.12
N SER A 466 -2.18 1.33 6.00
CA SER A 466 -2.15 0.31 7.07
C SER A 466 -0.73 0.08 7.63
N ARG A 467 0.29 -0.02 6.76
CA ARG A 467 1.71 -0.10 7.17
C ARG A 467 2.23 1.14 7.91
N VAL A 468 1.74 2.34 7.57
CA VAL A 468 2.15 3.58 8.21
C VAL A 468 1.59 3.64 9.62
N ASN A 469 0.32 3.27 9.80
CA ASN A 469 -0.28 3.15 11.12
C ASN A 469 0.48 2.13 11.99
N PHE A 470 0.92 1.01 11.41
CA PHE A 470 1.73 0.03 12.12
C PHE A 470 3.11 0.57 12.53
N ALA A 471 3.79 1.28 11.63
CA ALA A 471 5.05 1.94 11.95
C ALA A 471 4.89 3.00 13.06
N ALA A 472 3.82 3.80 12.99
CA ALA A 472 3.48 4.77 14.03
C ALA A 472 3.21 4.09 15.38
N TRP A 473 2.45 2.99 15.39
CA TRP A 473 2.17 2.20 16.59
C TRP A 473 3.46 1.63 17.23
N GLN A 474 4.42 1.17 16.43
CA GLN A 474 5.72 0.73 16.93
C GLN A 474 6.53 1.86 17.59
N GLY A 475 6.26 3.11 17.21
CA GLY A 475 6.81 4.32 17.82
C GLY A 475 5.95 4.92 18.94
N ASP A 476 5.01 4.13 19.50
CA ASP A 476 4.05 4.58 20.52
C ASP A 476 3.18 5.79 20.08
N GLN A 477 2.92 5.92 18.77
CA GLN A 477 2.04 6.95 18.20
C GLN A 477 0.75 6.34 17.65
N ARG A 478 -0.29 7.18 17.51
CA ARG A 478 -1.58 6.80 16.94
C ARG A 478 -2.15 7.98 16.13
N LEU A 479 -2.84 7.65 15.03
CA LEU A 479 -3.62 8.64 14.29
C LEU A 479 -4.84 9.09 15.13
N SER A 480 -5.18 10.36 15.02
CA SER A 480 -6.34 10.98 15.66
C SER A 480 -7.10 11.83 14.66
N ALA A 481 -8.33 11.43 14.37
CA ALA A 481 -9.25 12.23 13.58
C ALA A 481 -9.66 13.51 14.35
N PRO A 482 -10.24 14.52 13.69
CA PRO A 482 -10.60 15.77 14.35
C PRO A 482 -11.55 15.59 15.54
N THR A 483 -11.09 15.98 16.72
CA THR A 483 -11.96 16.27 17.87
C THR A 483 -12.47 17.70 17.75
N ILE A 484 -13.79 17.86 17.79
CA ILE A 484 -14.48 19.11 17.52
C ILE A 484 -15.07 19.64 18.82
N SER A 485 -14.76 20.89 19.15
CA SER A 485 -15.30 21.59 20.31
C SER A 485 -15.79 22.98 19.92
N TRP A 486 -16.67 23.57 20.72
CA TRP A 486 -17.17 24.93 20.52
C TRP A 486 -17.17 25.74 21.81
N ARG A 487 -17.17 27.07 21.70
CA ARG A 487 -17.41 27.99 22.82
C ARG A 487 -18.08 29.29 22.37
N LYS A 488 -18.59 30.05 23.34
CA LYS A 488 -19.29 31.33 23.08
C LYS A 488 -18.35 32.49 22.77
N ASN A 489 -17.21 32.53 23.45
CA ASN A 489 -16.19 33.58 23.36
C ASN A 489 -14.88 33.07 23.99
N SER A 490 -13.83 33.90 23.98
CA SER A 490 -12.51 33.57 24.52
C SER A 490 -12.48 33.25 26.02
N GLU A 491 -13.46 33.73 26.80
CA GLU A 491 -13.54 33.54 28.25
C GLU A 491 -14.34 32.28 28.65
N SER A 492 -15.09 31.70 27.70
CA SER A 492 -15.91 30.52 27.95
C SER A 492 -15.10 29.24 27.82
N GLU A 493 -15.43 28.24 28.64
CA GLU A 493 -14.88 26.89 28.53
C GLU A 493 -15.29 26.24 27.20
N TRP A 494 -14.42 25.38 26.67
CA TRP A 494 -14.71 24.55 25.52
C TRP A 494 -15.77 23.50 25.86
N GLN A 495 -16.76 23.38 24.99
CA GLN A 495 -17.81 22.36 25.04
C GLN A 495 -17.56 21.37 23.91
N LEU A 496 -17.60 20.07 24.20
CA LEU A 496 -17.38 19.04 23.20
C LEU A 496 -18.57 19.00 22.22
N LEU A 497 -18.27 18.96 20.92
CA LEU A 497 -19.23 18.60 19.88
C LEU A 497 -19.12 17.11 19.55
N GLY A 498 -17.88 16.62 19.39
CA GLY A 498 -17.61 15.20 19.16
C GLY A 498 -16.11 14.91 19.24
N GLU A 499 -15.77 13.72 19.72
CA GLU A 499 -14.39 13.24 19.86
C GLU A 499 -14.04 12.37 18.65
N GLU A 500 -12.91 12.63 17.98
CA GLU A 500 -12.52 11.98 16.71
C GLU A 500 -13.74 11.81 15.76
N PHE A 501 -14.42 12.91 15.47
CA PHE A 501 -15.75 12.89 14.85
C PHE A 501 -15.69 12.42 13.39
N GLY A 502 -14.96 13.16 12.55
CA GLY A 502 -14.88 12.94 11.10
C GLY A 502 -14.17 14.09 10.39
N TYR A 503 -14.03 13.98 9.07
CA TYR A 503 -13.31 14.94 8.21
C TYR A 503 -13.75 14.82 6.74
N PRO A 504 -13.36 15.74 5.82
CA PRO A 504 -13.62 15.56 4.39
C PRO A 504 -12.84 14.35 3.84
N ALA A 505 -13.52 13.40 3.20
CA ALA A 505 -12.86 12.21 2.67
C ALA A 505 -11.90 12.55 1.51
N GLY A 506 -10.70 11.97 1.47
CA GLY A 506 -9.79 12.02 0.31
C GLY A 506 -9.54 13.39 -0.30
N MET A 507 -9.78 13.51 -1.61
CA MET A 507 -9.60 14.72 -2.43
C MET A 507 -10.65 15.81 -2.13
N PRO A 508 -10.44 17.07 -2.60
CA PRO A 508 -11.21 18.22 -2.12
C PRO A 508 -12.72 18.05 -2.18
N LYS A 509 -13.32 17.97 -0.99
CA LYS A 509 -14.77 17.82 -0.76
C LYS A 509 -15.22 18.75 0.37
N THR A 510 -16.51 19.06 0.38
CA THR A 510 -17.11 19.85 1.46
C THR A 510 -17.75 18.92 2.46
N MET A 511 -17.24 18.89 3.70
CA MET A 511 -17.96 18.30 4.80
C MET A 511 -19.01 19.27 5.35
N VAL A 512 -20.16 18.75 5.77
CA VAL A 512 -21.28 19.54 6.31
C VAL A 512 -21.65 19.01 7.69
N LEU A 513 -21.58 19.87 8.70
CA LEU A 513 -21.89 19.52 10.09
C LEU A 513 -23.10 20.30 10.59
N ASP A 514 -24.13 19.61 11.08
CA ASP A 514 -25.22 20.27 11.79
C ASP A 514 -24.72 20.81 13.14
N VAL A 515 -24.72 22.14 13.26
CA VAL A 515 -24.30 22.86 14.47
C VAL A 515 -25.45 23.65 15.10
N THR A 516 -26.69 23.31 14.74
CA THR A 516 -27.90 24.05 15.15
C THR A 516 -27.97 24.19 16.67
N ALA A 517 -27.76 23.10 17.40
CA ALA A 517 -27.82 23.09 18.87
C ALA A 517 -26.69 23.91 19.52
N ALA A 518 -25.48 23.85 18.95
CA ALA A 518 -24.33 24.62 19.43
C ALA A 518 -24.56 26.14 19.21
N ILE A 519 -25.03 26.53 18.02
CA ILE A 519 -25.35 27.92 17.70
C ILE A 519 -26.50 28.46 18.57
N ALA A 520 -27.55 27.66 18.80
CA ALA A 520 -28.64 28.00 19.72
C ALA A 520 -28.14 28.21 21.16
N SER A 521 -27.08 27.48 21.55
CA SER A 521 -26.39 27.61 22.83
C SER A 521 -25.37 28.76 22.86
N GLY A 522 -25.23 29.52 21.78
CA GLY A 522 -24.37 30.70 21.68
C GLY A 522 -22.99 30.45 21.09
N ALA A 523 -22.72 29.30 20.46
CA ALA A 523 -21.44 29.01 19.83
C ALA A 523 -21.03 30.11 18.83
N ARG A 524 -19.75 30.50 18.89
CA ARG A 524 -19.11 31.43 17.96
C ARG A 524 -17.70 31.01 17.56
N HIS A 525 -17.07 30.15 18.34
CA HIS A 525 -15.73 29.64 18.07
C HIS A 525 -15.83 28.14 17.96
N PHE A 526 -15.27 27.56 16.91
CA PHE A 526 -15.19 26.11 16.69
C PHE A 526 -13.72 25.71 16.62
N LYS A 527 -13.33 24.70 17.39
CA LYS A 527 -11.97 24.19 17.47
C LYS A 527 -11.91 22.75 16.98
N PHE A 528 -10.92 22.48 16.15
CA PHE A 528 -10.60 21.17 15.58
C PHE A 528 -9.20 20.78 16.05
N GLU A 529 -9.06 19.63 16.69
CA GLU A 529 -7.79 19.10 17.21
C GLU A 529 -7.51 17.71 16.62
N SER A 530 -6.32 17.51 16.07
CA SER A 530 -5.97 16.29 15.31
C SER A 530 -4.44 16.15 15.17
N ASN A 531 -3.98 15.05 14.58
CA ASN A 531 -2.65 14.89 14.00
C ASN A 531 -2.70 14.31 12.57
N LEU A 532 -3.86 14.41 11.91
CA LEU A 532 -4.10 13.98 10.53
C LEU A 532 -3.68 15.07 9.54
N GLU A 533 -3.01 14.71 8.45
CA GLU A 533 -2.60 15.65 7.40
C GLU A 533 -3.84 16.21 6.66
N LEU A 534 -4.35 17.35 7.14
CA LEU A 534 -5.61 17.98 6.73
C LEU A 534 -5.40 19.41 6.24
N TYR A 535 -6.10 19.75 5.15
CA TYR A 535 -5.97 21.02 4.46
C TYR A 535 -7.33 21.66 4.25
N TRP A 536 -7.52 22.90 4.72
CA TRP A 536 -8.77 23.66 4.64
C TRP A 536 -8.71 24.78 3.60
N ASP A 537 -9.65 24.81 2.65
CA ASP A 537 -9.74 25.82 1.57
C ASP A 537 -10.91 26.77 1.81
N GLN A 538 -11.99 26.31 2.45
CA GLN A 538 -13.13 27.17 2.74
C GLN A 538 -13.83 26.74 4.02
N VAL A 539 -14.17 27.70 4.88
CA VAL A 539 -14.98 27.44 6.08
C VAL A 539 -16.05 28.51 6.23
N PHE A 540 -17.31 28.11 6.42
CA PHE A 540 -18.39 29.06 6.68
C PHE A 540 -19.56 28.45 7.45
N LEU A 541 -20.31 29.31 8.15
CA LEU A 541 -21.61 28.99 8.74
C LEU A 541 -22.72 29.51 7.85
N ALA A 542 -23.79 28.74 7.70
CA ALA A 542 -24.98 29.21 6.99
C ALA A 542 -26.27 28.54 7.50
N PRO A 543 -27.41 29.24 7.41
CA PRO A 543 -28.71 28.58 7.52
C PRO A 543 -28.92 27.73 6.25
N VAL A 544 -29.40 26.50 6.43
CA VAL A 544 -29.67 25.57 5.33
C VAL A 544 -31.16 25.42 5.09
N ASN A 545 -31.53 25.13 3.84
CA ASN A 545 -32.91 24.85 3.45
C ASN A 545 -32.96 23.52 2.69
N ASP A 546 -34.09 22.83 2.81
CA ASP A 546 -34.38 21.66 1.99
C ASP A 546 -34.54 22.07 0.51
N PRO A 547 -34.13 21.23 -0.45
CA PRO A 547 -34.32 21.52 -1.86
C PRO A 547 -35.80 21.54 -2.23
N VAL A 548 -36.17 22.47 -3.12
CA VAL A 548 -37.56 22.62 -3.57
C VAL A 548 -37.89 21.69 -4.73
N VAL A 549 -36.90 21.38 -5.56
CA VAL A 549 -37.06 20.57 -6.77
C VAL A 549 -35.91 19.58 -6.83
N THR A 550 -36.24 18.30 -6.61
CA THR A 550 -35.34 17.17 -6.79
C THR A 550 -35.88 16.24 -7.87
N THR A 551 -35.00 15.56 -8.58
CA THR A 551 -35.37 14.56 -9.59
C THR A 551 -34.35 13.45 -9.57
N GLU A 552 -34.77 12.25 -9.21
CA GLU A 552 -33.94 11.05 -9.35
C GLU A 552 -33.94 10.59 -10.81
N LEU A 553 -32.77 10.27 -11.35
CA LEU A 553 -32.63 9.84 -12.73
C LEU A 553 -32.64 8.32 -12.83
N THR A 554 -33.33 7.81 -13.85
CA THR A 554 -33.34 6.38 -14.14
C THR A 554 -32.04 5.97 -14.82
N LEU A 555 -31.40 4.92 -14.32
CA LEU A 555 -30.26 4.28 -14.98
C LEU A 555 -30.67 3.80 -16.38
N LYS A 556 -29.90 4.19 -17.39
CA LYS A 556 -30.13 3.79 -18.78
C LYS A 556 -29.18 2.69 -19.22
N SER A 557 -27.90 2.80 -18.85
CA SER A 557 -26.92 1.76 -19.10
C SER A 557 -25.75 1.79 -18.14
N ALA A 558 -25.21 0.61 -17.81
CA ALA A 558 -23.93 0.45 -17.14
C ALA A 558 -23.06 -0.56 -17.89
N ILE A 559 -21.85 -0.16 -18.28
CA ILE A 559 -20.91 -0.99 -19.05
C ILE A 559 -19.55 -1.00 -18.37
N LEU A 560 -19.10 -2.18 -17.95
CA LEU A 560 -17.75 -2.41 -17.47
C LEU A 560 -16.82 -2.72 -18.64
N ARG A 561 -15.67 -2.05 -18.71
CA ARG A 561 -14.65 -2.23 -19.75
C ARG A 561 -13.25 -2.00 -19.19
N GLU A 562 -12.24 -2.37 -19.97
CA GLU A 562 -10.86 -1.92 -19.74
C GLU A 562 -10.78 -0.40 -19.96
N GLY A 563 -10.37 0.33 -18.93
CA GLY A 563 -10.29 1.78 -18.92
C GLY A 563 -8.86 2.33 -19.03
N GLY A 564 -7.88 1.57 -18.57
CA GLY A 564 -6.51 2.03 -18.36
C GLY A 564 -6.39 2.95 -17.14
N TYR A 565 -5.22 3.54 -16.97
CA TYR A 565 -4.83 4.31 -15.79
C TYR A 565 -4.68 5.79 -16.14
N PRO A 566 -5.59 6.67 -15.66
CA PRO A 566 -5.50 8.12 -15.90
C PRO A 566 -4.24 8.70 -15.27
N ARG A 567 -3.56 9.60 -16.00
CA ARG A 567 -2.38 10.27 -15.47
C ARG A 567 -2.76 11.19 -14.32
N GLU A 568 -2.01 11.09 -13.23
CA GLU A 568 -2.14 11.96 -12.06
C GLU A 568 -1.12 13.10 -12.12
N TYR A 569 -1.59 14.34 -12.22
CA TYR A 569 -0.73 15.52 -12.07
C TYR A 569 -1.56 16.79 -11.81
N SER A 570 -0.88 17.84 -11.40
CA SER A 570 -1.49 19.15 -11.18
C SER A 570 -1.22 20.11 -12.34
N ASN A 571 -2.28 20.61 -12.98
CA ASN A 571 -2.17 21.62 -14.04
C ASN A 571 -1.63 22.96 -13.52
N ASP A 572 -1.95 23.31 -12.27
CA ASP A 572 -1.55 24.58 -11.63
C ASP A 572 -0.30 24.44 -10.75
N GLY A 573 0.25 23.22 -10.63
CA GLY A 573 1.38 22.91 -9.77
C GLY A 573 1.04 22.86 -8.27
N LEU A 574 -0.23 23.09 -7.89
CA LEU A 574 -0.68 23.02 -6.51
C LEU A 574 -1.13 21.59 -6.15
N LYS A 575 -1.13 21.26 -4.86
CA LYS A 575 -1.68 20.00 -4.34
C LYS A 575 -3.18 20.16 -4.00
N PRO A 576 -3.94 19.06 -3.90
CA PRO A 576 -3.58 17.73 -4.36
C PRO A 576 -3.57 17.67 -5.90
N ASN A 577 -2.87 16.70 -6.48
CA ASN A 577 -2.90 16.48 -7.93
C ASN A 577 -4.32 16.11 -8.39
N THR A 578 -4.56 16.10 -9.69
CA THR A 578 -5.83 15.68 -10.29
C THR A 578 -5.61 14.62 -11.36
N TYR A 579 -6.65 13.87 -11.74
CA TYR A 579 -6.56 12.85 -12.78
C TYR A 579 -7.02 13.36 -14.15
N HIS A 580 -6.32 12.93 -15.20
CA HIS A 580 -6.55 13.39 -16.57
C HIS A 580 -6.96 12.23 -17.46
N TYR A 581 -8.26 12.15 -17.74
CA TYR A 581 -8.90 11.04 -18.45
C TYR A 581 -8.37 10.80 -19.87
N GLU A 582 -7.99 11.85 -20.60
CA GLU A 582 -7.50 11.69 -21.98
C GLU A 582 -6.02 11.23 -22.03
N GLU A 583 -5.30 11.30 -20.92
CA GLU A 583 -3.92 10.86 -20.77
C GLU A 583 -3.87 9.52 -20.01
N ARG A 584 -4.54 8.51 -20.54
CA ARG A 584 -4.56 7.17 -19.94
C ARG A 584 -3.47 6.26 -20.50
N GLN A 585 -2.84 5.52 -19.61
CA GLN A 585 -1.96 4.42 -19.98
C GLN A 585 -2.73 3.11 -19.96
N SER A 586 -2.51 2.23 -20.94
CA SER A 586 -3.19 0.92 -20.98
C SER A 586 -2.76 0.00 -19.84
N THR A 587 -1.54 0.18 -19.33
CA THR A 587 -0.91 -0.67 -18.32
C THR A 587 0.02 0.16 -17.45
N LEU A 588 0.13 -0.20 -16.17
CA LEU A 588 1.11 0.33 -15.21
C LEU A 588 1.69 -0.85 -14.41
N ASP A 589 2.82 -0.64 -13.72
CA ASP A 589 3.40 -1.62 -12.78
C ASP A 589 2.57 -1.73 -11.49
N TYR A 590 1.27 -1.89 -11.62
CA TYR A 590 0.35 -2.11 -10.52
C TYR A 590 0.17 -3.61 -10.29
N ARG A 591 0.18 -4.00 -9.02
CA ARG A 591 -0.10 -5.36 -8.59
C ARG A 591 -1.58 -5.65 -8.80
N SER A 592 -1.87 -6.77 -9.45
CA SER A 592 -3.20 -7.37 -9.45
C SER A 592 -3.41 -8.22 -8.19
N MET A 593 -4.67 -8.46 -7.83
CA MET A 593 -5.02 -9.45 -6.80
C MET A 593 -4.51 -10.84 -7.18
N GLU A 594 -3.88 -11.55 -6.22
CA GLU A 594 -3.29 -12.87 -6.45
C GLU A 594 -4.35 -13.97 -6.64
N ARG A 595 -5.55 -13.78 -6.08
CA ARG A 595 -6.64 -14.77 -6.07
C ARG A 595 -8.02 -14.12 -6.08
N GLY A 596 -9.03 -14.92 -6.42
CA GLY A 596 -10.41 -14.45 -6.58
C GLY A 596 -10.71 -14.02 -8.02
N LYS A 597 -11.94 -13.57 -8.24
CA LYS A 597 -12.43 -13.15 -9.56
C LYS A 597 -13.18 -11.83 -9.46
N VAL A 598 -12.95 -10.98 -10.46
CA VAL A 598 -13.65 -9.71 -10.63
C VAL A 598 -14.71 -9.83 -11.75
N THR A 599 -15.58 -8.83 -11.88
CA THR A 599 -16.77 -8.92 -12.73
C THR A 599 -16.40 -8.93 -14.20
N ARG A 600 -17.02 -9.80 -15.02
CA ARG A 600 -16.83 -9.87 -16.47
C ARG A 600 -17.14 -8.53 -17.15
N LEU A 601 -16.43 -8.24 -18.24
CA LEU A 601 -16.69 -7.05 -19.04
C LEU A 601 -18.06 -7.11 -19.74
N GLY A 602 -18.59 -5.93 -20.08
CA GLY A 602 -19.85 -5.74 -20.76
C GLY A 602 -20.92 -5.11 -19.88
N ARG A 603 -22.19 -5.35 -20.24
CA ARG A 603 -23.36 -4.79 -19.54
C ARG A 603 -23.53 -5.38 -18.14
N VAL A 604 -23.64 -4.51 -17.14
CA VAL A 604 -23.73 -4.83 -15.70
C VAL A 604 -24.86 -4.06 -15.01
N ASP A 605 -25.85 -3.60 -15.79
CA ASP A 605 -26.90 -2.69 -15.35
C ASP A 605 -27.64 -3.15 -14.09
N GLU A 606 -27.93 -4.45 -13.99
CA GLU A 606 -28.70 -5.02 -12.88
C GLU A 606 -27.95 -5.02 -11.55
N LEU A 607 -26.61 -4.93 -11.57
CA LEU A 607 -25.75 -5.01 -10.39
C LEU A 607 -25.51 -3.66 -9.70
N ILE A 608 -26.07 -2.55 -10.22
CA ILE A 608 -25.86 -1.22 -9.64
C ILE A 608 -27.17 -0.50 -9.26
N LEU A 609 -28.30 -1.21 -9.33
CA LEU A 609 -29.64 -0.64 -9.12
C LEU A 609 -30.00 -0.53 -7.63
N GLU A 610 -29.64 -1.53 -6.84
CA GLU A 610 -30.03 -1.67 -5.44
C GLU A 610 -28.82 -2.17 -4.64
N ALA A 611 -28.72 -1.81 -3.36
CA ALA A 611 -27.71 -2.38 -2.49
C ALA A 611 -28.21 -3.76 -2.02
N ASP A 612 -27.73 -4.84 -2.64
CA ASP A 612 -28.16 -6.22 -2.39
C ASP A 612 -27.00 -7.21 -2.21
N ASP A 613 -25.79 -6.70 -1.91
CA ASP A 613 -24.55 -7.45 -1.74
C ASP A 613 -24.08 -8.18 -3.01
N ARG A 614 -24.40 -7.65 -4.20
CA ARG A 614 -24.01 -8.17 -5.53
C ARG A 614 -23.33 -7.10 -6.37
N PHE A 615 -22.01 -7.16 -6.36
CA PHE A 615 -21.18 -6.06 -6.83
C PHE A 615 -20.89 -6.10 -8.33
N VAL A 616 -20.71 -4.91 -8.91
CA VAL A 616 -19.72 -4.72 -9.96
C VAL A 616 -18.36 -4.60 -9.29
N ILE A 617 -17.52 -5.63 -9.45
CA ILE A 617 -16.15 -5.67 -8.94
C ILE A 617 -15.22 -5.14 -10.04
N LEU A 618 -14.66 -3.96 -9.81
CA LEU A 618 -13.64 -3.34 -10.65
C LEU A 618 -12.25 -3.74 -10.12
N GLY A 619 -11.43 -4.26 -11.01
CA GLY A 619 -10.00 -4.46 -10.83
C GLY A 619 -9.19 -3.24 -11.29
N GLY A 620 -7.87 -3.32 -11.10
CA GLY A 620 -6.95 -2.24 -11.45
C GLY A 620 -7.02 -1.90 -12.94
N GLY A 621 -7.33 -0.65 -13.27
CA GLY A 621 -7.42 -0.16 -14.65
C GLY A 621 -8.77 -0.38 -15.32
N ASP A 622 -9.78 -0.86 -14.60
CA ASP A 622 -11.15 -0.94 -15.11
C ASP A 622 -11.84 0.43 -15.16
N GLU A 623 -12.85 0.50 -16.04
CA GLU A 623 -13.78 1.62 -16.14
C GLU A 623 -15.23 1.10 -16.19
N LEU A 624 -16.05 1.60 -15.25
CA LEU A 624 -17.49 1.48 -15.27
C LEU A 624 -18.10 2.75 -15.88
N LEU A 625 -18.59 2.64 -17.11
CA LEU A 625 -19.28 3.71 -17.83
C LEU A 625 -20.77 3.66 -17.53
N VAL A 626 -21.33 4.75 -17.01
CA VAL A 626 -22.72 4.82 -16.57
C VAL A 626 -23.45 5.95 -17.32
N GLU A 627 -24.62 5.64 -17.87
CA GLU A 627 -25.52 6.63 -18.47
C GLU A 627 -26.85 6.67 -17.71
N TYR A 628 -27.31 7.88 -17.38
CA TYR A 628 -28.66 8.11 -16.82
C TYR A 628 -29.53 8.87 -17.82
N ASP A 629 -30.82 8.53 -17.85
CA ASP A 629 -31.81 9.22 -18.68
C ASP A 629 -32.09 10.63 -18.13
N ALA A 630 -31.82 11.64 -18.96
CA ALA A 630 -32.02 13.05 -18.65
C ALA A 630 -33.19 13.66 -19.45
N SER A 631 -33.94 12.86 -20.21
CA SER A 631 -35.01 13.33 -21.10
C SER A 631 -36.22 13.93 -20.36
N ASN A 632 -36.47 13.47 -19.13
CA ASN A 632 -37.59 13.89 -18.29
C ASN A 632 -37.22 14.95 -17.25
N LEU A 633 -36.01 15.51 -17.32
CA LEU A 633 -35.61 16.54 -16.37
C LEU A 633 -36.46 17.82 -16.54
N PRO A 634 -36.86 18.46 -15.43
CA PRO A 634 -37.60 19.71 -15.51
C PRO A 634 -36.76 20.81 -16.17
N THR A 635 -37.43 21.71 -16.90
CA THR A 635 -36.76 22.92 -17.42
C THR A 635 -36.39 23.83 -16.27
N LEU A 636 -35.12 24.25 -16.22
CA LEU A 636 -34.65 25.17 -15.19
C LEU A 636 -35.39 26.51 -15.28
N LYS A 637 -35.84 27.01 -14.13
CA LYS A 637 -36.36 28.37 -14.02
C LYS A 637 -35.25 29.37 -14.39
N PRO A 638 -35.58 30.59 -14.86
CA PRO A 638 -34.57 31.58 -15.24
C PRO A 638 -33.52 31.81 -14.14
N GLY A 639 -32.25 31.59 -14.48
CA GLY A 639 -31.10 31.77 -13.59
C GLY A 639 -30.88 30.67 -12.54
N TRP A 640 -31.77 29.67 -12.44
CA TRP A 640 -31.56 28.53 -11.56
C TRP A 640 -30.42 27.65 -12.07
N LYS A 641 -29.80 26.92 -11.13
CA LYS A 641 -28.75 25.95 -11.39
C LYS A 641 -29.23 24.56 -11.02
N ARG A 642 -28.57 23.53 -11.56
CA ARG A 642 -28.77 22.12 -11.24
C ARG A 642 -27.49 21.54 -10.69
N THR A 643 -27.45 21.23 -9.40
CA THR A 643 -26.37 20.44 -8.81
C THR A 643 -26.75 18.97 -8.91
N TRP A 644 -25.75 18.09 -9.06
CA TRP A 644 -26.00 16.65 -9.10
C TRP A 644 -25.37 15.99 -7.87
N LEU A 645 -26.09 15.06 -7.27
CA LEU A 645 -25.63 14.25 -6.15
C LEU A 645 -25.64 12.79 -6.58
N LEU A 646 -24.46 12.17 -6.58
CA LEU A 646 -24.30 10.75 -6.82
C LEU A 646 -24.27 10.04 -5.47
N ASP A 647 -25.36 9.40 -5.10
CA ASP A 647 -25.47 8.54 -3.93
C ASP A 647 -24.90 7.16 -4.28
N THR A 648 -23.88 6.75 -3.54
CA THR A 648 -23.11 5.54 -3.79
C THR A 648 -23.20 4.58 -2.63
N PHE A 649 -23.24 3.29 -2.96
CA PHE A 649 -23.11 2.21 -2.00
C PHE A 649 -22.03 1.24 -2.50
N GLY A 650 -20.98 1.04 -1.71
CA GLY A 650 -19.91 0.13 -2.07
C GLY A 650 -18.73 0.16 -1.11
N TRP A 651 -17.74 -0.65 -1.45
CA TRP A 651 -16.50 -0.78 -0.69
C TRP A 651 -15.29 -0.70 -1.60
N CYS A 652 -14.12 -0.52 -1.01
CA CYS A 652 -12.85 -0.71 -1.71
C CYS A 652 -11.84 -1.44 -0.85
N LYS A 653 -10.85 -2.10 -1.47
CA LYS A 653 -9.81 -2.84 -0.77
C LYS A 653 -8.48 -2.77 -1.49
N ASP A 654 -7.48 -2.22 -0.81
CA ASP A 654 -6.14 -2.10 -1.33
C ASP A 654 -5.24 -3.32 -1.08
N LEU A 655 -4.05 -3.25 -1.66
CA LEU A 655 -3.03 -4.28 -1.57
C LEU A 655 -1.93 -3.97 -0.52
N ASP A 656 -2.13 -2.98 0.37
CA ASP A 656 -1.12 -2.63 1.38
C ASP A 656 -0.74 -3.85 2.23
N PRO A 657 0.55 -4.08 2.53
CA PRO A 657 1.02 -5.26 3.25
C PRO A 657 0.27 -5.65 4.53
N LEU A 658 -0.31 -4.68 5.22
CA LEU A 658 -1.06 -4.91 6.47
C LEU A 658 -2.57 -4.79 6.34
N THR A 659 -3.09 -4.53 5.14
CA THR A 659 -4.52 -4.58 4.88
C THR A 659 -5.03 -6.02 5.01
N ALA A 660 -6.17 -6.18 5.67
CA ALA A 660 -6.78 -7.49 5.89
C ALA A 660 -7.15 -8.14 4.55
N GLU A 661 -6.79 -9.41 4.37
CA GLU A 661 -7.11 -10.18 3.15
C GLU A 661 -6.68 -9.49 1.83
N ARG A 662 -5.63 -8.64 1.89
CA ARG A 662 -5.07 -7.87 0.76
C ARG A 662 -4.75 -8.66 -0.51
N LYS A 663 -4.57 -9.98 -0.40
CA LYS A 663 -4.05 -10.83 -1.48
C LYS A 663 -5.11 -11.25 -2.48
N GLY A 664 -6.39 -11.03 -2.20
CA GLY A 664 -7.44 -11.53 -3.09
C GLY A 664 -8.69 -10.68 -3.08
N VAL A 665 -9.56 -10.96 -4.04
CA VAL A 665 -10.90 -10.37 -4.10
C VAL A 665 -11.72 -10.81 -2.88
N ASP A 666 -11.60 -12.06 -2.48
CA ASP A 666 -12.30 -12.63 -1.32
C ASP A 666 -11.60 -12.33 0.02
N PRO A 667 -12.34 -12.39 1.16
CA PRO A 667 -13.80 -12.55 1.24
C PRO A 667 -14.52 -11.29 0.74
N LEU A 668 -15.63 -11.47 0.04
CA LEU A 668 -16.46 -10.35 -0.39
C LEU A 668 -17.20 -9.72 0.82
N PRO A 669 -17.25 -8.37 0.92
CA PRO A 669 -17.99 -7.68 1.98
C PRO A 669 -19.50 -7.93 1.85
N PHE A 670 -20.25 -7.54 2.89
CA PHE A 670 -21.70 -7.46 2.86
C PHE A 670 -22.23 -6.55 3.97
N MET A 671 -23.43 -6.00 3.78
CA MET A 671 -24.03 -4.96 4.65
C MET A 671 -24.08 -5.33 6.14
N ASN A 672 -24.42 -6.59 6.45
CA ASN A 672 -24.65 -7.06 7.82
C ASN A 672 -23.41 -7.73 8.46
N MET A 673 -22.21 -7.53 7.90
CA MET A 673 -20.98 -8.02 8.52
C MET A 673 -20.65 -7.23 9.79
N SER A 674 -20.12 -7.89 10.82
CA SER A 674 -19.75 -7.21 12.07
C SER A 674 -18.46 -6.40 11.95
N GLY A 675 -17.64 -6.72 10.94
CA GLY A 675 -16.41 -6.05 10.57
C GLY A 675 -15.76 -6.77 9.40
N TYR A 676 -14.64 -6.25 8.91
CA TYR A 676 -13.88 -6.89 7.85
C TYR A 676 -12.50 -7.36 8.35
N PRO A 677 -12.08 -8.62 8.10
CA PRO A 677 -12.80 -9.66 7.35
C PRO A 677 -14.07 -10.16 8.09
N PRO A 678 -15.11 -10.60 7.37
CA PRO A 678 -16.32 -11.13 8.00
C PRO A 678 -16.02 -12.31 8.93
N GLN A 679 -16.75 -12.39 10.04
CA GLN A 679 -16.64 -13.50 10.99
C GLN A 679 -17.44 -14.71 10.52
N GLU A 680 -17.06 -15.91 10.95
CA GLU A 680 -17.81 -17.15 10.64
C GLU A 680 -19.27 -17.10 11.14
N SER A 681 -19.54 -16.33 12.20
CA SER A 681 -20.89 -16.12 12.74
C SER A 681 -21.71 -15.07 12.00
N ASP A 682 -21.10 -14.28 11.11
CA ASP A 682 -21.84 -13.26 10.36
C ASP A 682 -22.77 -13.93 9.33
N PRO A 683 -24.00 -13.43 9.14
CA PRO A 683 -24.98 -14.05 8.26
C PRO A 683 -24.68 -13.72 6.79
N ALA A 684 -23.66 -14.35 6.23
CA ALA A 684 -23.24 -14.12 4.84
C ALA A 684 -24.38 -14.43 3.84
N PRO A 685 -24.60 -13.56 2.83
CA PRO A 685 -25.63 -13.77 1.82
C PRO A 685 -25.28 -14.94 0.90
N ASP A 686 -26.31 -15.64 0.39
CA ASP A 686 -26.12 -16.62 -0.69
C ASP A 686 -26.03 -15.89 -2.04
N ARG A 687 -24.83 -15.94 -2.62
CA ARG A 687 -24.48 -15.24 -3.85
C ARG A 687 -23.76 -16.14 -4.87
N LEU A 688 -23.89 -17.46 -4.73
CA LEU A 688 -23.20 -18.43 -5.59
C LEU A 688 -23.53 -18.26 -7.09
N ASP A 689 -24.81 -18.05 -7.40
CA ASP A 689 -25.25 -17.85 -8.78
C ASP A 689 -24.77 -16.51 -9.36
N TYR A 690 -24.74 -15.46 -8.53
CA TYR A 690 -24.15 -14.17 -8.90
C TYR A 690 -22.66 -14.33 -9.20
N GLU A 691 -21.87 -14.93 -8.30
CA GLU A 691 -20.43 -15.09 -8.46
C GLU A 691 -20.10 -15.91 -9.73
N LYS A 692 -20.83 -17.01 -9.99
CA LYS A 692 -20.64 -17.82 -11.20
C LYS A 692 -20.98 -17.09 -12.49
N THR A 693 -21.98 -16.21 -12.45
CA THR A 693 -22.49 -15.51 -13.64
C THR A 693 -21.65 -14.28 -13.97
N TRP A 694 -21.20 -13.58 -12.93
CA TRP A 694 -20.61 -12.26 -13.03
C TRP A 694 -19.11 -12.26 -12.75
N ASN A 695 -18.62 -12.98 -11.74
CA ASN A 695 -17.22 -12.91 -11.31
C ASN A 695 -16.39 -14.00 -12.00
N THR A 696 -16.04 -13.76 -13.27
CA THR A 696 -15.42 -14.79 -14.13
C THR A 696 -14.03 -14.44 -14.64
N ARG A 697 -13.54 -13.21 -14.45
CA ARG A 697 -12.17 -12.84 -14.88
C ARG A 697 -11.24 -12.68 -13.68
N SER A 698 -9.96 -12.92 -13.89
CA SER A 698 -8.95 -12.42 -12.94
C SER A 698 -8.82 -10.92 -13.11
N ASP A 699 -8.39 -10.26 -12.04
CA ASP A 699 -7.91 -8.87 -12.07
C ASP A 699 -6.75 -8.73 -13.07
#